data_AF-A0A9W9QIN9-F1
#
_entry.id   AF-A0A9W9QIN9-F1
#
_cell.length_a   1.000
_cell.length_b   1.000
_cell.length_c   1.000
_cell.angle_alpha   90.00
_cell.angle_beta   90.00
_cell.angle_gamma   90.00
#
_symmetry.space_group_name_H-M   'P 1'
#
loop_
_entity.id
_entity.type
_entity.pdbx_description
1 polymer ?
#
loop_
_entity_poly.entity_id
_entity_poly.type
_entity_poly.pdbx_seq_one_letter_code
_entity_poly.pdbx_strand_id
1 'polypeptide(L)'
;MDPVLEGLNHAQREAVTSSGSVLQVLAPPGSGKTKTLTARVAYLLSHHGYQPQDVICCTFTIKASREMRERLAKLIGEKLESRLILGTFHSICRRYLVKYGYLIGLRKGFGIADSDDTRAIIKRTIKRLNSSIEVKAAQGRISRHKAHGLGPDALAGRAKAEELELVDIYREYQSALAASNLLDYDDLLLRCSDLLRDHPQCVSNVQAVLVDEFQDTNIIQYELMNLFASKNRRITIVGDPDQSIYGFRSAEIKNLKRMQGRYSNTTVVLLEDNYRSAGSILNAAQEVIEQDEARPAKALQATHTFGTLPVLRRLPTPNAEAQWMVLEIKRCAAMTGNLLRMSDFAVLLRSASLSTQIETAFGRAGIPYKMVGGRKFFDRTEVKILLNYMRVSSHTGHSDALLNIVNVPPRRIGDETIRQLTSGAEKAKLPLWDFIKDVIQGRRSTEKKLQKAAEQGLCNLVKLIEASRQKLQECEDASAPRVLIEFIAERLSFQEYLIRTYPLDEDSRWANVKELMHQASEAAAFEDEEVDKEMDLPEIEGVEQQQAHAGEEALTRFLANVALATEITTEEDNKEGSQPTEKVTISTIHAAKGLEWPVVFVPAVYNGSIPHSRAEVIEEERRLLYVAMTRAQALLYLSVPIRQPRLGEGEDGATTLTPFLPPKLIKSRFRQTGPSLHEKVVYAIADILRRPHPSLDDMYKGLAFLPSTLDDRWTAEGQEDRSKFESTTTSHDISDEPNPKRRRSDMNTGPKTTTYVSSTGYTMNSSTGFTLPPSASSGFTSARDHIAAYPQPTSESAAESASSANAGAAGANRPTSKESGRKDGLTQASISNFFAGPGAQKKEPVLPDRPQPPSRRYELPASQNQRQSTKINVPPTLSSHRVQPRPLIPTGPALEPAGTNGYTWLAAPSRPPTSKPRMPVTQEQGAGNVSTNGTAGAEVKPEASRGFQSATTFHTTIMSMVQQGPRRTLGIRRSMNGWQDRMKRESGGG
;
A
#
# COMPACT_ATOMS: atom_id res chain seq x y z
N MET A 1 19.02 31.85 14.93
CA MET A 1 17.69 31.20 14.93
C MET A 1 17.91 29.71 15.16
N ASP A 2 16.89 28.97 15.60
CA ASP A 2 16.99 27.51 15.70
C ASP A 2 17.06 26.90 14.27
N PRO A 3 18.12 26.13 13.91
CA PRO A 3 18.27 25.53 12.58
C PRO A 3 17.15 24.56 12.22
N VAL A 4 16.45 23.96 13.21
CA VAL A 4 15.31 23.06 13.00
C VAL A 4 14.16 23.76 12.24
N LEU A 5 14.09 25.10 12.30
CA LEU A 5 13.06 25.89 11.64
C LEU A 5 13.41 26.28 10.19
N GLU A 6 14.59 25.92 9.68
CA GLU A 6 15.07 26.38 8.38
C GLU A 6 14.40 25.68 7.18
N GLY A 7 14.12 26.45 6.13
CA GLY A 7 13.38 25.98 4.95
C GLY A 7 11.95 25.47 5.24
N LEU A 8 11.33 25.88 6.36
CA LEU A 8 9.89 25.69 6.63
C LEU A 8 9.10 26.95 6.22
N ASN A 9 7.89 26.77 5.69
CA ASN A 9 6.94 27.87 5.43
C ASN A 9 6.27 28.38 6.73
N HIS A 10 5.36 29.36 6.65
CA HIS A 10 4.69 29.91 7.83
C HIS A 10 3.91 28.84 8.62
N ALA A 11 2.97 28.14 7.97
CA ALA A 11 2.12 27.15 8.63
C ALA A 11 2.91 25.94 9.18
N GLN A 12 3.99 25.54 8.50
CA GLN A 12 4.89 24.50 8.99
C GLN A 12 5.67 24.97 10.22
N ARG A 13 6.18 26.22 10.24
CA ARG A 13 6.82 26.79 11.44
C ARG A 13 5.84 26.88 12.60
N GLU A 14 4.63 27.37 12.35
CA GLU A 14 3.54 27.46 13.33
C GLU A 14 3.16 26.09 13.91
N ALA A 15 3.02 25.07 13.06
CA ALA A 15 2.81 23.70 13.52
C ALA A 15 4.00 23.17 14.36
N VAL A 16 5.24 23.43 13.95
CA VAL A 16 6.44 23.01 14.70
C VAL A 16 6.53 23.70 16.07
N THR A 17 6.43 25.03 16.10
CA THR A 17 6.63 25.84 17.31
C THR A 17 5.38 25.98 18.19
N SER A 18 4.23 25.45 17.78
CA SER A 18 2.98 25.57 18.54
C SER A 18 3.13 25.05 19.98
N SER A 19 2.87 25.96 20.92
CA SER A 19 2.85 25.74 22.37
C SER A 19 1.58 25.04 22.86
N GLY A 20 0.59 24.82 21.99
CA GLY A 20 -0.65 24.12 22.33
C GLY A 20 -0.36 22.70 22.82
N SER A 21 -1.00 22.29 23.92
CA SER A 21 -0.83 20.92 24.45
C SER A 21 -1.37 19.88 23.46
N VAL A 22 -2.50 20.17 22.82
CA VAL A 22 -3.08 19.33 21.77
C VAL A 22 -3.03 20.09 20.45
N LEU A 23 -2.27 19.55 19.49
CA LEU A 23 -2.12 20.09 18.15
C LEU A 23 -2.70 19.12 17.12
N GLN A 24 -3.49 19.66 16.19
CA GLN A 24 -3.98 18.97 15.01
C GLN A 24 -3.44 19.65 13.75
N VAL A 25 -2.53 18.96 13.04
CA VAL A 25 -1.99 19.44 11.77
C VAL A 25 -2.75 18.76 10.62
N LEU A 26 -3.60 19.52 9.94
CA LEU A 26 -4.29 19.08 8.73
C LEU A 26 -3.34 19.23 7.54
N ALA A 27 -2.86 18.09 7.02
CA ALA A 27 -1.72 18.02 6.11
C ALA A 27 -2.07 17.25 4.81
N PRO A 28 -2.63 17.95 3.79
CA PRO A 28 -2.88 17.42 2.44
C PRO A 28 -1.71 16.66 1.80
N PRO A 29 -1.93 15.90 0.71
CA PRO A 29 -0.85 15.26 -0.04
C PRO A 29 0.22 16.29 -0.43
N GLY A 30 1.50 15.92 -0.34
CA GLY A 30 2.62 16.78 -0.75
C GLY A 30 2.85 18.05 0.09
N SER A 31 2.13 18.25 1.20
CA SER A 31 2.20 19.47 2.03
C SER A 31 3.44 19.62 2.94
N GLY A 32 4.40 18.69 2.83
CA GLY A 32 5.53 18.61 3.76
C GLY A 32 5.20 17.98 5.10
N LYS A 33 4.07 17.24 5.21
CA LYS A 33 3.61 16.48 6.39
C LYS A 33 4.75 15.89 7.23
N THR A 34 5.51 14.95 6.66
CA THR A 34 6.62 14.25 7.35
C THR A 34 7.73 15.20 7.78
N LYS A 35 8.08 16.22 6.97
CA LYS A 35 9.09 17.23 7.34
C LYS A 35 8.65 18.05 8.56
N THR A 36 7.38 18.43 8.59
CA THR A 36 6.76 19.18 9.70
C THR A 36 6.80 18.36 10.99
N LEU A 37 6.47 17.07 10.89
CA LEU A 37 6.49 16.16 12.03
C LEU A 37 7.91 15.91 12.56
N THR A 38 8.88 15.62 11.68
CA THR A 38 10.29 15.43 12.11
C THR A 38 10.90 16.70 12.69
N ALA A 39 10.58 17.87 12.13
CA ALA A 39 11.00 19.15 12.69
C ALA A 39 10.36 19.43 14.06
N ARG A 40 9.10 19.02 14.29
CA ARG A 40 8.46 19.16 15.62
C ARG A 40 9.06 18.23 16.66
N VAL A 41 9.41 16.98 16.30
CA VAL A 41 10.16 16.10 17.20
C VAL A 41 11.51 16.72 17.55
N ALA A 42 12.28 17.15 16.56
CA ALA A 42 13.57 17.81 16.78
C ALA A 42 13.45 19.06 17.68
N TYR A 43 12.42 19.89 17.48
CA TYR A 43 12.15 21.09 18.29
C TYR A 43 11.73 20.77 19.73
N LEU A 44 10.97 19.69 19.97
CA LEU A 44 10.65 19.24 21.33
C LEU A 44 11.90 18.77 22.10
N LEU A 45 12.89 18.20 21.40
CA LEU A 45 14.17 17.81 21.99
C LEU A 45 15.10 19.03 22.18
N SER A 46 15.31 19.85 21.13
CA SER A 46 16.26 20.98 21.15
C SER A 46 15.81 22.16 22.01
N HIS A 47 14.52 22.52 21.94
CA HIS A 47 14.00 23.77 22.52
C HIS A 47 13.27 23.55 23.85
N HIS A 48 12.55 22.43 23.98
CA HIS A 48 11.89 22.06 25.24
C HIS A 48 12.72 21.13 26.14
N GLY A 49 13.88 20.65 25.67
CA GLY A 49 14.82 19.85 26.47
C GLY A 49 14.30 18.46 26.85
N TYR A 50 13.32 17.93 26.12
CA TYR A 50 12.77 16.61 26.40
C TYR A 50 13.78 15.51 26.07
N GLN A 51 13.81 14.42 26.84
CA GLN A 51 14.61 13.25 26.52
C GLN A 51 13.94 12.45 25.39
N PRO A 52 14.70 11.89 24.42
CA PRO A 52 14.09 11.12 23.31
C PRO A 52 13.25 9.94 23.79
N GLN A 53 13.68 9.26 24.85
CA GLN A 53 12.99 8.13 25.48
C GLN A 53 11.62 8.48 26.10
N ASP A 54 11.31 9.77 26.24
CA ASP A 54 10.03 10.27 26.75
C ASP A 54 9.10 10.79 25.63
N VAL A 55 9.51 10.68 24.36
CA VAL A 55 8.75 11.15 23.20
C VAL A 55 8.35 9.96 22.33
N ILE A 56 7.04 9.72 22.20
CA ILE A 56 6.49 8.63 21.41
C ILE A 56 6.07 9.13 20.02
N CYS A 57 6.55 8.48 18.96
CA CYS A 57 6.27 8.80 17.56
C CYS A 57 5.63 7.60 16.85
N CYS A 58 4.30 7.58 16.80
CA CYS A 58 3.51 6.53 16.13
C CYS A 58 3.38 6.79 14.62
N THR A 59 3.71 5.79 13.81
CA THR A 59 3.46 5.76 12.35
C THR A 59 2.44 4.68 11.97
N PHE A 60 1.90 4.76 10.75
CA PHE A 60 1.01 3.72 10.21
C PHE A 60 1.76 2.54 9.58
N THR A 61 2.96 2.75 9.02
CA THR A 61 3.76 1.68 8.37
C THR A 61 5.21 1.67 8.86
N ILE A 62 5.82 0.48 8.79
CA ILE A 62 7.24 0.26 9.14
C ILE A 62 8.16 1.11 8.27
N LYS A 63 7.83 1.24 6.96
CA LYS A 63 8.55 2.09 6.02
C LYS A 63 8.48 3.57 6.42
N ALA A 64 7.31 4.06 6.83
CA ALA A 64 7.17 5.44 7.30
C ALA A 64 7.98 5.69 8.59
N SER A 65 8.08 4.70 9.49
CA SER A 65 8.99 4.82 10.65
C SER A 65 10.47 4.81 10.26
N ARG A 66 10.92 3.90 9.39
CA ARG A 66 12.32 3.90 8.90
C ARG A 66 12.71 5.22 8.24
N GLU A 67 11.85 5.73 7.36
CA GLU A 67 12.07 7.02 6.70
C GLU A 67 12.07 8.20 7.71
N MET A 68 11.23 8.15 8.74
CA MET A 68 11.19 9.17 9.80
C MET A 68 12.44 9.11 10.69
N ARG A 69 12.91 7.91 11.03
CA ARG A 69 14.20 7.64 11.70
C ARG A 69 15.36 8.24 10.92
N GLU A 70 15.52 7.89 9.64
CA GLU A 70 16.57 8.44 8.78
C GLU A 70 16.56 9.97 8.72
N ARG A 71 15.36 10.56 8.64
CA ARG A 71 15.17 12.02 8.60
C ARG A 71 15.55 12.67 9.95
N LEU A 72 15.29 12.00 11.07
CA LEU A 72 15.61 12.48 12.42
C LEU A 72 17.10 12.33 12.72
N ALA A 73 17.73 11.19 12.41
CA ALA A 73 19.18 10.99 12.53
C ALA A 73 19.96 12.13 11.84
N LYS A 74 19.50 12.58 10.66
CA LYS A 74 20.08 13.70 9.89
C LYS A 74 19.79 15.10 10.48
N LEU A 75 18.92 15.23 11.49
CA LEU A 75 18.53 16.48 12.15
C LEU A 75 19.02 16.61 13.60
N ILE A 76 19.04 15.51 14.36
CA ILE A 76 19.42 15.47 15.79
C ILE A 76 20.63 14.58 16.10
N GLY A 77 21.15 13.84 15.12
CA GLY A 77 22.21 12.85 15.30
C GLY A 77 21.70 11.48 15.73
N GLU A 78 22.35 10.43 15.23
CA GLU A 78 21.97 9.02 15.44
C GLU A 78 21.87 8.65 16.93
N LYS A 79 22.79 9.16 17.78
CA LYS A 79 22.82 8.91 19.23
C LYS A 79 21.60 9.43 20.01
N LEU A 80 20.87 10.40 19.46
CA LEU A 80 19.60 10.89 20.03
C LEU A 80 18.38 10.23 19.37
N GLU A 81 18.47 9.87 18.09
CA GLU A 81 17.41 9.17 17.37
C GLU A 81 17.23 7.73 17.88
N SER A 82 18.31 6.98 18.13
CA SER A 82 18.24 5.60 18.63
C SER A 82 17.57 5.46 20.01
N ARG A 83 17.43 6.55 20.76
CA ARG A 83 16.71 6.59 22.05
C ARG A 83 15.24 6.96 21.92
N LEU A 84 14.76 7.34 20.74
CA LEU A 84 13.39 7.79 20.51
C LEU A 84 12.42 6.60 20.44
N ILE A 85 11.25 6.70 21.09
CA ILE A 85 10.22 5.65 20.98
C ILE A 85 9.44 5.85 19.67
N LEU A 86 10.05 5.46 18.55
CA LEU A 86 9.52 5.62 17.20
C LEU A 86 9.15 4.27 16.58
N GLY A 87 7.97 4.18 15.96
CA GLY A 87 7.53 2.94 15.30
C GLY A 87 6.03 2.89 15.00
N THR A 88 5.53 1.74 14.55
CA THR A 88 4.08 1.53 14.41
C THR A 88 3.42 1.34 15.77
N PHE A 89 2.10 1.58 15.87
CA PHE A 89 1.32 1.27 17.08
C PHE A 89 1.58 -0.15 17.59
N HIS A 90 1.63 -1.16 16.72
CA HIS A 90 1.88 -2.56 17.10
C HIS A 90 3.32 -2.79 17.59
N SER A 91 4.30 -2.15 16.95
CA SER A 91 5.71 -2.19 17.36
C SER A 91 5.89 -1.60 18.77
N ILE A 92 5.29 -0.45 19.03
CA ILE A 92 5.34 0.25 20.33
C ILE A 92 4.58 -0.57 21.38
N CYS A 93 3.36 -1.03 21.09
CA CYS A 93 2.59 -1.86 22.02
C CYS A 93 3.32 -3.16 22.38
N ARG A 94 4.01 -3.82 21.43
CA ARG A 94 4.87 -4.98 21.73
C ARG A 94 6.00 -4.61 22.71
N ARG A 95 6.67 -3.47 22.55
CA ARG A 95 7.74 -3.00 23.46
C ARG A 95 7.24 -2.90 24.91
N TYR A 96 6.07 -2.28 25.11
CA TYR A 96 5.42 -2.20 26.42
C TYR A 96 4.99 -3.58 26.96
N LEU A 97 4.40 -4.44 26.13
CA LEU A 97 3.97 -5.78 26.54
C LEU A 97 5.14 -6.72 26.89
N VAL A 98 6.30 -6.58 26.25
CA VAL A 98 7.49 -7.39 26.56
C VAL A 98 8.09 -7.01 27.92
N LYS A 99 8.16 -5.72 28.26
CA LYS A 99 8.74 -5.25 29.53
C LYS A 99 7.77 -5.27 30.71
N TYR A 100 6.49 -4.99 30.48
CA TYR A 100 5.47 -4.79 31.54
C TYR A 100 4.25 -5.72 31.47
N GLY A 101 4.10 -6.55 30.43
CA GLY A 101 2.91 -7.40 30.25
C GLY A 101 2.66 -8.43 31.36
N TYR A 102 3.68 -8.73 32.17
CA TYR A 102 3.55 -9.59 33.36
C TYR A 102 2.56 -9.03 34.39
N LEU A 103 2.39 -7.70 34.47
CA LEU A 103 1.46 -7.02 35.38
C LEU A 103 0.00 -7.43 35.12
N ILE A 104 -0.36 -7.63 33.84
CA ILE A 104 -1.68 -8.14 33.41
C ILE A 104 -1.68 -9.66 33.19
N GLY A 105 -0.72 -10.38 33.79
CA GLY A 105 -0.66 -11.85 33.77
C GLY A 105 -0.23 -12.49 32.43
N LEU A 106 0.32 -11.72 31.48
CA LEU A 106 0.92 -12.32 30.28
C LEU A 106 2.22 -13.04 30.65
N ARG A 107 2.37 -14.28 30.18
CA ARG A 107 3.58 -15.09 30.42
C ARG A 107 4.74 -14.60 29.55
N LYS A 108 5.97 -14.69 30.07
CA LYS A 108 7.22 -14.43 29.33
C LYS A 108 7.23 -15.18 28.00
N GLY A 109 7.82 -14.58 26.95
CA GLY A 109 7.91 -15.20 25.62
C GLY A 109 6.53 -15.50 25.01
N PHE A 110 5.75 -14.44 24.72
CA PHE A 110 4.52 -14.60 23.93
C PHE A 110 4.85 -14.58 22.44
N GLY A 111 4.27 -15.51 21.70
CA GLY A 111 4.36 -15.53 20.24
C GLY A 111 3.35 -14.58 19.59
N ILE A 112 3.64 -14.11 18.38
CA ILE A 112 2.67 -13.41 17.52
C ILE A 112 2.08 -14.44 16.55
N ALA A 113 0.75 -14.60 16.57
CA ALA A 113 0.02 -15.42 15.62
C ALA A 113 -0.22 -14.65 14.30
N ASP A 114 0.12 -15.26 13.16
CA ASP A 114 -0.11 -14.63 11.86
C ASP A 114 -1.51 -14.90 11.28
N SER A 115 -1.76 -14.39 10.06
CA SER A 115 -3.03 -14.51 9.35
C SER A 115 -3.43 -15.93 8.95
N ASP A 116 -2.48 -16.86 8.85
CA ASP A 116 -2.71 -18.30 8.59
C ASP A 116 -2.84 -19.07 9.91
N ASP A 117 -2.01 -18.79 10.92
CA ASP A 117 -2.16 -19.33 12.29
C ASP A 117 -3.58 -19.05 12.82
N THR A 118 -4.00 -17.78 12.74
CA THR A 118 -5.35 -17.33 13.11
C THR A 118 -6.43 -18.09 12.35
N ARG A 119 -6.25 -18.28 11.04
CA ARG A 119 -7.22 -19.01 10.21
C ARG A 119 -7.28 -20.49 10.56
N ALA A 120 -6.17 -21.09 10.98
CA ALA A 120 -6.12 -22.49 11.44
C ALA A 120 -6.86 -22.67 12.78
N ILE A 121 -6.61 -21.80 13.76
CA ILE A 121 -7.27 -21.85 15.08
C ILE A 121 -8.78 -21.58 14.94
N ILE A 122 -9.19 -20.58 14.16
CA ILE A 122 -10.62 -20.28 13.90
C ILE A 122 -11.29 -21.45 13.16
N LYS A 123 -10.63 -22.05 12.16
CA LYS A 123 -11.15 -23.24 11.44
C LYS A 123 -11.32 -24.46 12.36
N ARG A 124 -10.39 -24.71 13.29
CA ARG A 124 -10.51 -25.77 14.30
C ARG A 124 -11.67 -25.48 15.27
N THR A 125 -11.85 -24.23 15.66
CA THR A 125 -12.93 -23.79 16.57
C THR A 125 -14.32 -23.90 15.94
N ILE A 126 -14.50 -23.39 14.72
CA ILE A 126 -15.76 -23.53 13.95
C ILE A 126 -16.16 -24.99 13.80
N LYS A 127 -15.21 -25.88 13.44
CA LYS A 127 -15.46 -27.32 13.31
C LYS A 127 -15.90 -27.96 14.64
N ARG A 128 -15.33 -27.53 15.77
CA ARG A 128 -15.64 -28.06 17.11
C ARG A 128 -16.99 -27.58 17.64
N LEU A 129 -17.37 -26.34 17.34
CA LEU A 129 -18.67 -25.77 17.71
C LEU A 129 -19.79 -26.14 16.71
N ASN A 130 -19.47 -26.81 15.60
CA ASN A 130 -20.36 -27.06 14.46
C ASN A 130 -21.01 -25.78 13.88
N SER A 131 -20.28 -24.66 13.91
CA SER A 131 -20.80 -23.36 13.48
C SER A 131 -21.01 -23.27 11.97
N SER A 132 -22.01 -22.50 11.55
CA SER A 132 -22.36 -22.19 10.17
C SER A 132 -21.45 -21.13 9.50
N ILE A 133 -20.76 -20.32 10.30
CA ILE A 133 -20.03 -19.12 9.84
C ILE A 133 -18.77 -19.49 9.03
N GLU A 134 -18.55 -18.83 7.89
CA GLU A 134 -17.32 -19.02 7.09
C GLU A 134 -16.08 -18.52 7.85
N VAL A 135 -14.97 -19.26 7.79
CA VAL A 135 -13.71 -18.96 8.51
C VAL A 135 -13.23 -17.53 8.26
N LYS A 136 -13.31 -17.01 7.02
CA LYS A 136 -12.90 -15.63 6.71
C LYS A 136 -13.87 -14.58 7.27
N ALA A 137 -15.18 -14.87 7.27
CA ALA A 137 -16.18 -13.99 7.84
C ALA A 137 -16.04 -13.90 9.37
N ALA A 138 -15.78 -15.02 10.04
CA ALA A 138 -15.46 -15.06 11.46
C ALA A 138 -14.18 -14.26 11.78
N GLN A 139 -13.08 -14.48 11.03
CA GLN A 139 -11.81 -13.75 11.19
C GLN A 139 -12.00 -12.24 11.03
N GLY A 140 -12.72 -11.80 9.98
CA GLY A 140 -12.99 -10.38 9.72
C GLY A 140 -13.90 -9.73 10.78
N ARG A 141 -14.94 -10.43 11.25
CA ARG A 141 -15.81 -9.92 12.33
C ARG A 141 -15.06 -9.80 13.65
N ILE A 142 -14.27 -10.82 14.04
CA ILE A 142 -13.45 -10.81 15.26
C ILE A 142 -12.47 -9.62 15.25
N SER A 143 -11.67 -9.48 14.18
CA SER A 143 -10.73 -8.36 14.04
C SER A 143 -11.43 -6.99 14.10
N ARG A 144 -12.60 -6.85 13.46
CA ARG A 144 -13.44 -5.65 13.57
C ARG A 144 -13.85 -5.35 15.01
N HIS A 145 -14.31 -6.33 15.79
CA HIS A 145 -14.66 -6.12 17.20
C HIS A 145 -13.44 -5.76 18.05
N LYS A 146 -12.28 -6.40 17.84
CA LYS A 146 -11.02 -6.06 18.51
C LYS A 146 -10.58 -4.62 18.23
N ALA A 147 -10.64 -4.19 16.96
CA ALA A 147 -10.34 -2.81 16.55
C ALA A 147 -11.28 -1.74 17.16
N HIS A 148 -12.46 -2.16 17.65
CA HIS A 148 -13.42 -1.33 18.39
C HIS A 148 -13.26 -1.42 19.92
N GLY A 149 -12.25 -2.12 20.43
CA GLY A 149 -12.00 -2.30 21.86
C GLY A 149 -12.89 -3.35 22.55
N LEU A 150 -13.56 -4.23 21.80
CA LEU A 150 -14.54 -5.18 22.33
C LEU A 150 -13.96 -6.60 22.46
N GLY A 151 -13.63 -6.99 23.69
CA GLY A 151 -13.36 -8.38 24.07
C GLY A 151 -14.62 -9.27 24.02
N PRO A 152 -14.48 -10.62 24.11
CA PRO A 152 -15.58 -11.55 23.87
C PRO A 152 -16.76 -11.38 24.83
N ASP A 153 -16.51 -11.13 26.13
CA ASP A 153 -17.59 -10.97 27.11
C ASP A 153 -18.23 -9.56 27.08
N ALA A 154 -17.45 -8.54 26.68
CA ALA A 154 -17.98 -7.20 26.39
C ALA A 154 -18.84 -7.18 25.11
N LEU A 155 -18.54 -8.07 24.14
CA LEU A 155 -19.40 -8.34 23.00
C LEU A 155 -20.64 -9.14 23.42
N ALA A 156 -20.50 -10.17 24.26
CA ALA A 156 -21.62 -10.98 24.76
C ALA A 156 -22.73 -10.13 25.41
N GLY A 157 -22.36 -9.13 26.22
CA GLY A 157 -23.31 -8.19 26.84
C GLY A 157 -23.98 -7.18 25.88
N ARG A 158 -23.64 -7.20 24.58
CA ARG A 158 -24.19 -6.30 23.54
C ARG A 158 -24.68 -7.05 22.29
N ALA A 159 -24.40 -8.34 22.19
CA ALA A 159 -24.64 -9.19 21.03
C ALA A 159 -26.13 -9.34 20.73
N LYS A 160 -26.49 -9.30 19.45
CA LYS A 160 -27.79 -9.83 18.98
C LYS A 160 -27.73 -11.37 18.92
N ALA A 161 -28.88 -12.02 18.78
CA ALA A 161 -28.96 -13.48 18.63
C ALA A 161 -28.04 -14.03 17.51
N GLU A 162 -27.98 -13.31 16.38
CA GLU A 162 -27.11 -13.57 15.20
C GLU A 162 -25.59 -13.39 15.46
N GLU A 163 -25.21 -12.97 16.67
CA GLU A 163 -23.83 -12.72 17.08
C GLU A 163 -23.39 -13.62 18.24
N LEU A 164 -24.30 -14.35 18.88
CA LEU A 164 -23.97 -15.30 19.95
C LEU A 164 -23.05 -16.43 19.44
N GLU A 165 -23.33 -16.96 18.25
CA GLU A 165 -22.46 -17.94 17.58
C GLU A 165 -21.04 -17.38 17.35
N LEU A 166 -20.91 -16.09 17.02
CA LEU A 166 -19.61 -15.42 16.89
C LEU A 166 -18.93 -15.22 18.26
N VAL A 167 -19.69 -14.85 19.30
CA VAL A 167 -19.18 -14.68 20.67
C VAL A 167 -18.53 -15.96 21.18
N ASP A 168 -19.15 -17.12 20.97
CA ASP A 168 -18.60 -18.40 21.42
C ASP A 168 -17.38 -18.84 20.59
N ILE A 169 -17.38 -18.61 19.27
CA ILE A 169 -16.18 -18.78 18.43
C ILE A 169 -15.05 -17.86 18.92
N TYR A 170 -15.36 -16.60 19.26
CA TYR A 170 -14.37 -15.61 19.67
C TYR A 170 -13.80 -15.91 21.07
N ARG A 171 -14.64 -16.26 22.04
CA ARG A 171 -14.22 -16.68 23.39
C ARG A 171 -13.28 -17.89 23.31
N GLU A 172 -13.64 -18.89 22.52
CA GLU A 172 -12.84 -20.11 22.36
C GLU A 172 -11.56 -19.87 21.52
N TYR A 173 -11.59 -18.95 20.55
CA TYR A 173 -10.39 -18.49 19.82
C TYR A 173 -9.38 -17.81 20.76
N GLN A 174 -9.83 -16.90 21.63
CA GLN A 174 -8.95 -16.28 22.64
C GLN A 174 -8.43 -17.29 23.66
N SER A 175 -9.26 -18.27 24.06
CA SER A 175 -8.84 -19.39 24.92
C SER A 175 -7.70 -20.19 24.30
N ALA A 176 -7.82 -20.54 23.01
CA ALA A 176 -6.79 -21.26 22.27
C ALA A 176 -5.48 -20.46 22.08
N LEU A 177 -5.57 -19.16 21.76
CA LEU A 177 -4.42 -18.27 21.71
C LEU A 177 -3.70 -18.20 23.07
N ALA A 178 -4.45 -17.94 24.14
CA ALA A 178 -3.91 -17.82 25.49
C ALA A 178 -3.22 -19.13 25.95
N ALA A 179 -3.81 -20.29 25.67
CA ALA A 179 -3.24 -21.60 25.98
C ALA A 179 -1.87 -21.80 25.31
N SER A 180 -1.76 -21.49 24.01
CA SER A 180 -0.49 -21.55 23.24
C SER A 180 0.50 -20.40 23.52
N ASN A 181 0.16 -19.48 24.43
CA ASN A 181 0.91 -18.26 24.75
C ASN A 181 1.08 -17.30 23.57
N LEU A 182 0.03 -17.12 22.77
CA LEU A 182 0.02 -16.28 21.58
C LEU A 182 -0.86 -15.05 21.77
N LEU A 183 -0.48 -13.95 21.13
CA LEU A 183 -1.34 -12.82 20.83
C LEU A 183 -1.48 -12.74 19.30
N ASP A 184 -2.66 -12.44 18.78
CA ASP A 184 -2.78 -12.02 17.38
C ASP A 184 -2.41 -10.53 17.22
N TYR A 185 -2.52 -10.03 15.98
CA TYR A 185 -2.11 -8.67 15.63
C TYR A 185 -2.92 -7.59 16.39
N ASP A 186 -4.23 -7.79 16.53
CA ASP A 186 -5.13 -6.85 17.20
C ASP A 186 -5.03 -6.97 18.74
N ASP A 187 -4.73 -8.16 19.26
CA ASP A 187 -4.48 -8.38 20.70
C ASP A 187 -3.26 -7.60 21.22
N LEU A 188 -2.26 -7.32 20.38
CA LEU A 188 -1.17 -6.41 20.76
C LEU A 188 -1.69 -5.03 21.18
N LEU A 189 -2.73 -4.52 20.51
CA LEU A 189 -3.35 -3.24 20.83
C LEU A 189 -4.27 -3.36 22.05
N LEU A 190 -5.12 -4.39 22.08
CA LEU A 190 -6.03 -4.63 23.21
C LEU A 190 -5.27 -4.81 24.52
N ARG A 191 -4.28 -5.71 24.57
CA ARG A 191 -3.51 -5.99 25.78
C ARG A 191 -2.66 -4.81 26.24
N CYS A 192 -2.14 -4.01 25.32
CA CYS A 192 -1.47 -2.77 25.69
C CYS A 192 -2.46 -1.75 26.26
N SER A 193 -3.69 -1.68 25.73
CA SER A 193 -4.74 -0.83 26.29
C SER A 193 -5.23 -1.33 27.66
N ASP A 194 -5.30 -2.64 27.89
CA ASP A 194 -5.60 -3.22 29.20
C ASP A 194 -4.49 -2.81 30.20
N LEU A 195 -3.23 -3.11 29.87
CA LEU A 195 -2.04 -2.75 30.64
C LEU A 195 -1.99 -1.26 31.03
N LEU A 196 -2.28 -0.35 30.10
CA LEU A 196 -2.17 1.09 30.34
C LEU A 196 -3.42 1.71 31.00
N ARG A 197 -4.56 1.00 31.05
CA ARG A 197 -5.70 1.37 31.92
C ARG A 197 -5.44 0.96 33.37
N ASP A 198 -4.95 -0.26 33.57
CA ASP A 198 -4.77 -0.86 34.90
C ASP A 198 -3.47 -0.39 35.58
N HIS A 199 -2.41 -0.15 34.78
CA HIS A 199 -1.08 0.28 35.24
C HIS A 199 -0.59 1.55 34.51
N PRO A 200 -1.27 2.71 34.66
CA PRO A 200 -0.91 3.96 33.98
C PRO A 200 0.48 4.50 34.35
N GLN A 201 1.08 4.03 35.45
CA GLN A 201 2.46 4.34 35.83
C GLN A 201 3.49 3.94 34.76
N CYS A 202 3.21 2.91 33.96
CA CYS A 202 4.09 2.41 32.90
C CYS A 202 4.36 3.43 31.78
N VAL A 203 3.58 4.51 31.67
CA VAL A 203 3.77 5.63 30.71
C VAL A 203 3.99 6.97 31.41
N SER A 204 4.33 6.94 32.71
CA SER A 204 4.46 8.16 33.52
C SER A 204 5.70 9.01 33.21
N ASN A 205 6.62 8.54 32.37
CA ASN A 205 7.72 9.33 31.84
C ASN A 205 7.31 10.19 30.62
N VAL A 206 6.31 9.74 29.83
CA VAL A 206 6.01 10.25 28.48
C VAL A 206 5.64 11.75 28.48
N GLN A 207 6.51 12.57 27.89
CA GLN A 207 6.37 14.02 27.78
C GLN A 207 5.55 14.45 26.55
N ALA A 208 5.57 13.68 25.47
CA ALA A 208 4.79 13.96 24.25
C ALA A 208 4.46 12.70 23.46
N VAL A 209 3.26 12.68 22.86
CA VAL A 209 2.82 11.65 21.90
C VAL A 209 2.53 12.33 20.56
N LEU A 210 3.14 11.81 19.50
CA LEU A 210 2.95 12.28 18.13
C LEU A 210 2.45 11.12 17.26
N VAL A 211 1.47 11.38 16.39
CA VAL A 211 0.83 10.35 15.55
C VAL A 211 0.72 10.85 14.10
N ASP A 212 1.30 10.11 13.16
CA ASP A 212 1.12 10.32 11.72
C ASP A 212 0.00 9.46 11.12
N GLU A 213 -0.54 9.88 9.98
CA GLU A 213 -1.70 9.28 9.29
C GLU A 213 -2.93 9.09 10.19
N PHE A 214 -3.17 10.03 11.11
CA PHE A 214 -4.19 9.88 12.16
C PHE A 214 -5.61 9.59 11.63
N GLN A 215 -5.93 9.99 10.40
CA GLN A 215 -7.21 9.66 9.74
C GLN A 215 -7.47 8.14 9.60
N ASP A 216 -6.41 7.32 9.54
CA ASP A 216 -6.50 5.88 9.33
C ASP A 216 -6.49 5.10 10.66
N THR A 217 -6.53 5.79 11.80
CA THR A 217 -6.58 5.14 13.11
C THR A 217 -7.93 4.44 13.36
N ASN A 218 -7.91 3.26 13.97
CA ASN A 218 -9.10 2.62 14.52
C ASN A 218 -9.43 3.17 15.94
N ILE A 219 -10.47 2.65 16.59
CA ILE A 219 -10.86 3.14 17.94
C ILE A 219 -9.79 2.81 18.98
N ILE A 220 -9.26 1.58 18.99
CA ILE A 220 -8.29 1.16 20.01
C ILE A 220 -6.94 1.90 19.88
N GLN A 221 -6.50 2.26 18.67
CA GLN A 221 -5.33 3.12 18.43
C GLN A 221 -5.56 4.56 18.93
N TYR A 222 -6.77 5.10 18.73
CA TYR A 222 -7.14 6.38 19.31
C TYR A 222 -7.16 6.32 20.84
N GLU A 223 -7.66 5.25 21.45
CA GLU A 223 -7.61 5.07 22.91
C GLU A 223 -6.15 4.96 23.42
N LEU A 224 -5.32 4.14 22.78
CA LEU A 224 -3.89 4.00 23.10
C LEU A 224 -3.15 5.33 23.05
N MET A 225 -3.38 6.17 22.04
CA MET A 225 -2.83 7.54 21.99
C MET A 225 -3.20 8.36 23.23
N ASN A 226 -4.45 8.24 23.71
CA ASN A 226 -4.90 8.93 24.92
C ASN A 226 -4.30 8.33 26.21
N LEU A 227 -4.01 7.03 26.23
CA LEU A 227 -3.37 6.34 27.36
C LEU A 227 -1.88 6.68 27.46
N PHE A 228 -1.13 6.59 26.35
CA PHE A 228 0.27 7.05 26.26
C PHE A 228 0.44 8.52 26.68
N ALA A 229 -0.54 9.38 26.36
CA ALA A 229 -0.52 10.80 26.72
C ALA A 229 -1.19 11.11 28.08
N SER A 230 -1.57 10.11 28.88
CA SER A 230 -2.47 10.27 30.03
C SER A 230 -2.02 11.31 31.06
N LYS A 231 -0.73 11.31 31.43
CA LYS A 231 -0.12 12.24 32.41
C LYS A 231 -0.02 13.66 31.87
N ASN A 232 0.76 13.87 30.81
CA ASN A 232 1.14 15.21 30.34
C ASN A 232 0.20 15.81 29.29
N ARG A 233 -0.71 15.01 28.71
CA ARG A 233 -1.74 15.40 27.71
C ARG A 233 -1.20 16.23 26.53
N ARG A 234 0.08 16.03 26.20
CA ARG A 234 0.75 16.67 25.07
C ARG A 234 0.67 15.76 23.85
N ILE A 235 -0.24 16.08 22.94
CA ILE A 235 -0.57 15.27 21.77
C ILE A 235 -0.35 16.10 20.51
N THR A 236 0.29 15.53 19.49
CA THR A 236 0.27 16.08 18.13
C THR A 236 -0.24 15.03 17.15
N ILE A 237 -1.42 15.24 16.61
CA ILE A 237 -1.92 14.42 15.49
C ILE A 237 -1.61 15.13 14.17
N VAL A 238 -1.18 14.34 13.18
CA VAL A 238 -0.92 14.80 11.82
C VAL A 238 -1.66 13.88 10.86
N GLY A 239 -2.39 14.46 9.91
CA GLY A 239 -3.19 13.67 8.98
C GLY A 239 -4.10 14.47 8.07
N ASP A 240 -4.89 13.75 7.27
CA ASP A 240 -5.74 14.29 6.25
C ASP A 240 -6.95 13.37 5.96
N PRO A 241 -8.19 13.77 6.29
CA PRO A 241 -9.37 12.94 6.02
C PRO A 241 -9.57 12.63 4.53
N ASP A 242 -9.09 13.47 3.60
CA ASP A 242 -9.15 13.22 2.16
C ASP A 242 -8.34 11.98 1.73
N GLN A 243 -7.38 11.54 2.56
CA GLN A 243 -6.51 10.39 2.30
C GLN A 243 -6.89 9.13 3.10
N SER A 244 -7.99 9.14 3.86
CA SER A 244 -8.46 7.96 4.60
C SER A 244 -8.96 6.86 3.66
N ILE A 245 -8.23 5.74 3.60
CA ILE A 245 -8.47 4.62 2.65
C ILE A 245 -8.26 3.23 3.27
N TYR A 246 -8.38 3.11 4.59
CA TYR A 246 -8.30 1.83 5.31
C TYR A 246 -9.54 1.58 6.19
N GLY A 247 -10.72 2.06 5.79
CA GLY A 247 -11.99 1.77 6.47
C GLY A 247 -12.30 0.27 6.50
N PHE A 248 -11.86 -0.47 5.48
CA PHE A 248 -11.88 -1.95 5.47
C PHE A 248 -10.97 -2.60 6.54
N ARG A 249 -10.08 -1.84 7.19
CA ARG A 249 -9.29 -2.24 8.37
C ARG A 249 -9.84 -1.65 9.68
N SER A 250 -11.10 -1.22 9.69
CA SER A 250 -11.78 -0.52 10.80
C SER A 250 -11.17 0.84 11.16
N ALA A 251 -10.52 1.53 10.22
CA ALA A 251 -10.14 2.92 10.40
C ALA A 251 -11.39 3.83 10.53
N GLU A 252 -11.34 4.81 11.42
CA GLU A 252 -12.45 5.73 11.65
C GLU A 252 -12.05 7.20 11.52
N ILE A 253 -12.39 7.82 10.39
CA ILE A 253 -12.32 9.29 10.16
C ILE A 253 -13.00 10.08 11.30
N LYS A 254 -14.01 9.50 11.94
CA LYS A 254 -14.69 10.04 13.13
C LYS A 254 -13.72 10.35 14.29
N ASN A 255 -12.56 9.70 14.37
CA ASN A 255 -11.52 9.99 15.36
C ASN A 255 -11.05 11.44 15.33
N LEU A 256 -11.00 12.10 14.16
CA LEU A 256 -10.69 13.53 14.04
C LEU A 256 -11.71 14.39 14.82
N LYS A 257 -13.00 14.07 14.69
CA LYS A 257 -14.09 14.75 15.41
C LYS A 257 -14.15 14.35 16.89
N ARG A 258 -13.86 13.08 17.24
CA ARG A 258 -13.71 12.62 18.64
C ARG A 258 -12.59 13.37 19.37
N MET A 259 -11.45 13.58 18.70
CA MET A 259 -10.31 14.28 19.25
C MET A 259 -10.67 15.74 19.59
N GLN A 260 -11.26 16.47 18.63
CA GLN A 260 -11.77 17.84 18.84
C GLN A 260 -12.82 17.94 19.96
N GLY A 261 -13.71 16.94 20.09
CA GLY A 261 -14.69 16.88 21.18
C GLY A 261 -14.12 16.53 22.55
N ARG A 262 -13.03 15.74 22.61
CA ARG A 262 -12.33 15.38 23.87
C ARG A 262 -11.37 16.48 24.35
N TYR A 263 -10.75 17.20 23.42
CA TYR A 263 -9.77 18.24 23.67
C TYR A 263 -10.24 19.56 23.05
N SER A 264 -11.16 20.25 23.73
CA SER A 264 -11.71 21.53 23.28
C SER A 264 -10.67 22.64 23.11
N ASN A 265 -9.50 22.50 23.75
CA ASN A 265 -8.34 23.38 23.61
C ASN A 265 -7.40 23.02 22.44
N THR A 266 -7.84 22.18 21.50
CA THR A 266 -7.06 21.81 20.31
C THR A 266 -6.67 23.04 19.49
N THR A 267 -5.38 23.25 19.27
CA THR A 267 -4.88 24.12 18.20
C THR A 267 -4.96 23.38 16.87
N VAL A 268 -5.59 23.97 15.85
CA VAL A 268 -5.65 23.40 14.49
C VAL A 268 -4.80 24.25 13.54
N VAL A 269 -3.89 23.62 12.81
CA VAL A 269 -3.04 24.26 11.79
C VAL A 269 -3.26 23.55 10.45
N LEU A 270 -3.41 24.31 9.36
CA LEU A 270 -3.63 23.79 8.01
C LEU A 270 -2.39 24.04 7.14
N LEU A 271 -1.91 23.00 6.44
CA LEU A 271 -0.78 23.10 5.50
C LEU A 271 -1.30 23.18 4.06
N GLU A 272 -1.57 24.39 3.55
CA GLU A 272 -2.20 24.54 2.24
C GLU A 272 -1.25 24.37 1.03
N ASP A 273 0.04 24.69 1.18
CA ASP A 273 1.03 24.59 0.11
C ASP A 273 1.35 23.12 -0.26
N ASN A 274 1.23 22.75 -1.53
CA ASN A 274 1.72 21.48 -2.08
C ASN A 274 3.07 21.67 -2.80
N TYR A 275 4.06 20.87 -2.39
CA TYR A 275 5.43 20.88 -2.93
C TYR A 275 5.77 19.66 -3.80
N ARG A 276 4.78 18.84 -4.15
CA ARG A 276 4.93 17.55 -4.86
C ARG A 276 4.52 17.64 -6.34
N SER A 277 3.36 18.21 -6.62
CA SER A 277 2.61 17.95 -7.85
C SER A 277 2.40 19.20 -8.69
N ALA A 278 2.33 19.01 -10.02
CA ALA A 278 1.95 20.06 -10.97
C ALA A 278 0.55 20.63 -10.65
N GLY A 279 0.36 21.93 -10.91
CA GLY A 279 -0.91 22.60 -10.66
C GLY A 279 -2.10 21.98 -11.41
N SER A 280 -1.89 21.44 -12.61
CA SER A 280 -2.91 20.73 -13.38
C SER A 280 -3.43 19.47 -12.69
N ILE A 281 -2.51 18.66 -12.14
CA ILE A 281 -2.79 17.41 -11.41
C ILE A 281 -3.57 17.72 -10.14
N LEU A 282 -3.13 18.76 -9.40
CA LEU A 282 -3.78 19.19 -8.17
C LEU A 282 -5.20 19.71 -8.41
N ASN A 283 -5.40 20.57 -9.40
CA ASN A 283 -6.74 21.04 -9.78
C ASN A 283 -7.67 19.88 -10.17
N ALA A 284 -7.17 18.91 -10.95
CA ALA A 284 -7.94 17.74 -11.36
C ALA A 284 -8.30 16.83 -10.17
N ALA A 285 -7.37 16.62 -9.23
CA ALA A 285 -7.62 15.83 -8.03
C ALA A 285 -8.56 16.55 -7.05
N GLN A 286 -8.44 17.88 -6.93
CA GLN A 286 -9.30 18.72 -6.09
C GLN A 286 -10.76 18.64 -6.55
N GLU A 287 -11.05 18.80 -7.85
CA GLU A 287 -12.42 18.62 -8.38
C GLU A 287 -12.96 17.17 -8.28
N VAL A 288 -12.12 16.17 -8.00
CA VAL A 288 -12.57 14.79 -7.69
C VAL A 288 -12.99 14.64 -6.22
N ILE A 289 -12.27 15.27 -5.28
CA ILE A 289 -12.51 15.16 -3.83
C ILE A 289 -13.50 16.19 -3.30
N GLU A 290 -13.66 17.35 -3.94
CA GLU A 290 -14.69 18.35 -3.59
C GLU A 290 -16.13 17.87 -3.85
N GLN A 291 -16.29 16.70 -4.48
CA GLN A 291 -17.55 15.95 -4.59
C GLN A 291 -17.87 15.10 -3.33
N ASP A 292 -17.09 15.20 -2.25
CA ASP A 292 -17.38 14.65 -0.92
C ASP A 292 -17.92 15.75 0.00
N GLU A 293 -19.25 15.80 0.18
CA GLU A 293 -19.91 16.83 0.99
C GLU A 293 -19.59 16.73 2.50
N ALA A 294 -19.07 15.59 2.97
CA ALA A 294 -18.69 15.40 4.37
C ALA A 294 -17.27 15.93 4.71
N ARG A 295 -16.55 16.43 3.70
CA ARG A 295 -15.18 16.93 3.76
C ARG A 295 -15.06 18.24 4.55
N PRO A 296 -14.01 18.43 5.38
CA PRO A 296 -13.71 19.75 5.94
C PRO A 296 -13.19 20.70 4.85
N ALA A 297 -13.70 21.94 4.83
CA ALA A 297 -13.24 22.96 3.89
C ALA A 297 -11.74 23.29 4.10
N LYS A 298 -10.91 22.88 3.15
CA LYS A 298 -9.46 23.19 3.08
C LYS A 298 -9.02 23.34 1.63
N ALA A 299 -8.21 24.37 1.35
CA ALA A 299 -7.61 24.59 0.05
C ALA A 299 -6.37 23.69 -0.17
N LEU A 300 -5.89 23.64 -1.42
CA LEU A 300 -4.63 23.00 -1.78
C LEU A 300 -3.94 23.83 -2.87
N GLN A 301 -2.90 24.57 -2.49
CA GLN A 301 -2.24 25.55 -3.34
C GLN A 301 -0.98 24.95 -3.98
N ALA A 302 -0.88 24.98 -5.31
CA ALA A 302 0.29 24.46 -6.02
C ALA A 302 1.47 25.43 -5.91
N THR A 303 2.61 24.99 -5.36
CA THR A 303 3.86 25.80 -5.38
C THR A 303 4.67 25.62 -6.67
N HIS A 304 4.33 24.60 -7.45
CA HIS A 304 4.94 24.27 -8.74
C HIS A 304 4.25 24.98 -9.91
N THR A 305 4.84 24.89 -11.10
CA THR A 305 4.21 25.36 -12.34
C THR A 305 2.89 24.60 -12.62
N PHE A 306 2.03 25.16 -13.46
CA PHE A 306 0.77 24.51 -13.84
C PHE A 306 1.01 23.16 -14.54
N GLY A 307 2.13 23.00 -15.26
CA GLY A 307 2.49 21.76 -15.94
C GLY A 307 1.51 21.35 -17.04
N THR A 308 1.46 20.05 -17.30
CA THR A 308 0.66 19.44 -18.37
C THR A 308 -0.66 18.91 -17.84
N LEU A 309 -1.78 19.14 -18.55
CA LEU A 309 -3.08 18.55 -18.17
C LEU A 309 -3.01 17.01 -18.14
N PRO A 310 -3.50 16.35 -17.07
CA PRO A 310 -3.62 14.89 -16.99
C PRO A 310 -4.32 14.26 -18.19
N VAL A 311 -3.98 13.01 -18.50
CA VAL A 311 -4.57 12.25 -19.61
C VAL A 311 -5.64 11.31 -19.07
N LEU A 312 -6.78 11.19 -19.79
CA LEU A 312 -7.78 10.15 -19.62
C LEU A 312 -7.94 9.40 -20.94
N ARG A 313 -7.25 8.25 -21.07
CA ARG A 313 -7.19 7.49 -22.32
C ARG A 313 -8.31 6.45 -22.41
N ARG A 314 -9.03 6.43 -23.53
CA ARG A 314 -9.96 5.35 -23.90
C ARG A 314 -9.27 4.38 -24.84
N LEU A 315 -9.33 3.09 -24.53
CA LEU A 315 -8.63 2.04 -25.26
C LEU A 315 -9.55 0.82 -25.46
N PRO A 316 -9.41 0.03 -26.54
CA PRO A 316 -10.45 -0.90 -26.93
C PRO A 316 -10.60 -2.11 -25.98
N THR A 317 -9.50 -2.58 -25.40
CA THR A 317 -9.46 -3.74 -24.48
C THR A 317 -8.39 -3.54 -23.39
N PRO A 318 -8.42 -4.28 -22.27
CA PRO A 318 -7.37 -4.28 -21.26
C PRO A 318 -5.97 -4.68 -21.79
N ASN A 319 -5.92 -5.55 -22.81
CA ASN A 319 -4.66 -5.87 -23.50
C ASN A 319 -4.10 -4.68 -24.30
N ALA A 320 -4.96 -3.85 -24.88
CA ALA A 320 -4.54 -2.60 -25.52
C ALA A 320 -4.14 -1.53 -24.49
N GLU A 321 -4.80 -1.50 -23.31
CA GLU A 321 -4.40 -0.68 -22.17
C GLU A 321 -2.97 -0.99 -21.70
N ALA A 322 -2.64 -2.27 -21.53
CA ALA A 322 -1.28 -2.71 -21.20
C ALA A 322 -0.25 -2.37 -22.29
N GLN A 323 -0.60 -2.54 -23.58
CA GLN A 323 0.29 -2.17 -24.70
C GLN A 323 0.50 -0.65 -24.84
N TRP A 324 -0.52 0.16 -24.55
CA TRP A 324 -0.40 1.61 -24.58
C TRP A 324 0.53 2.12 -23.47
N MET A 325 0.44 1.59 -22.25
CA MET A 325 1.37 1.94 -21.17
C MET A 325 2.82 1.61 -21.52
N VAL A 326 3.09 0.46 -22.16
CA VAL A 326 4.43 0.11 -22.69
C VAL A 326 4.94 1.18 -23.67
N LEU A 327 4.11 1.62 -24.61
CA LEU A 327 4.50 2.61 -25.61
C LEU A 327 4.70 3.99 -25.00
N GLU A 328 3.81 4.43 -24.12
CA GLU A 328 3.87 5.76 -23.48
C GLU A 328 5.05 5.86 -22.49
N ILE A 329 5.39 4.80 -21.75
CA ILE A 329 6.61 4.74 -20.92
C ILE A 329 7.86 4.92 -21.79
N LYS A 330 7.98 4.14 -22.88
CA LYS A 330 9.12 4.25 -23.80
C LYS A 330 9.20 5.63 -24.45
N ARG A 331 8.07 6.19 -24.89
CA ARG A 331 7.97 7.54 -25.45
C ARG A 331 8.39 8.62 -24.45
N CYS A 332 7.94 8.54 -23.21
CA CYS A 332 8.30 9.51 -22.16
C CYS A 332 9.79 9.45 -21.79
N ALA A 333 10.36 8.26 -21.61
CA ALA A 333 11.78 8.10 -21.28
C ALA A 333 12.68 8.66 -22.39
N ALA A 334 12.40 8.28 -23.64
CA ALA A 334 13.20 8.68 -24.79
C ALA A 334 13.04 10.17 -25.16
N MET A 335 11.81 10.69 -25.28
CA MET A 335 11.59 12.10 -25.65
C MET A 335 12.08 13.11 -24.60
N THR A 336 12.25 12.68 -23.34
CA THR A 336 12.79 13.55 -22.28
C THR A 336 14.31 13.42 -22.11
N GLY A 337 15.01 12.72 -23.00
CA GLY A 337 16.48 12.61 -22.98
C GLY A 337 17.01 11.94 -21.71
N ASN A 338 16.33 10.89 -21.23
CA ASN A 338 16.60 10.18 -19.97
C ASN A 338 16.41 11.02 -18.68
N LEU A 339 15.77 12.20 -18.75
CA LEU A 339 15.28 12.92 -17.56
C LEU A 339 14.30 12.07 -16.74
N LEU A 340 13.51 11.22 -17.42
CA LEU A 340 12.65 10.19 -16.86
C LEU A 340 13.25 8.80 -17.10
N ARG A 341 13.59 8.10 -16.02
CA ARG A 341 14.21 6.76 -15.97
C ARG A 341 13.18 5.68 -15.66
N MET A 342 13.50 4.40 -15.82
CA MET A 342 12.49 3.34 -15.60
C MET A 342 11.94 3.33 -14.16
N SER A 343 12.76 3.73 -13.18
CA SER A 343 12.38 3.90 -11.77
C SER A 343 11.43 5.07 -11.48
N ASP A 344 11.28 6.02 -12.41
CA ASP A 344 10.43 7.20 -12.27
C ASP A 344 8.96 6.97 -12.66
N PHE A 345 8.64 5.77 -13.17
CA PHE A 345 7.30 5.37 -13.58
C PHE A 345 6.64 4.44 -12.56
N ALA A 346 5.38 4.72 -12.22
CA ALA A 346 4.55 3.82 -11.44
C ALA A 346 3.21 3.48 -12.11
N VAL A 347 2.70 2.27 -11.88
CA VAL A 347 1.37 1.80 -12.29
C VAL A 347 0.59 1.40 -11.05
N LEU A 348 -0.49 2.11 -10.75
CA LEU A 348 -1.25 1.98 -9.51
C LEU A 348 -2.62 1.35 -9.75
N LEU A 349 -2.79 0.14 -9.21
CA LEU A 349 -3.94 -0.73 -9.46
C LEU A 349 -4.95 -0.69 -8.30
N ARG A 350 -6.25 -0.78 -8.59
CA ARG A 350 -7.26 -0.99 -7.54
C ARG A 350 -7.19 -2.40 -6.94
N SER A 351 -6.82 -3.39 -7.75
CA SER A 351 -6.67 -4.80 -7.37
C SER A 351 -5.40 -5.38 -7.97
N ALA A 352 -4.68 -6.21 -7.22
CA ALA A 352 -3.53 -6.96 -7.73
C ALA A 352 -3.91 -7.91 -8.88
N SER A 353 -5.17 -8.34 -9.00
CA SER A 353 -5.65 -9.17 -10.12
C SER A 353 -5.57 -8.49 -11.49
N LEU A 354 -5.30 -7.19 -11.55
CA LEU A 354 -5.11 -6.43 -12.78
C LEU A 354 -3.65 -6.45 -13.28
N SER A 355 -2.68 -6.88 -12.45
CA SER A 355 -1.26 -6.80 -12.81
C SER A 355 -0.88 -7.76 -13.93
N THR A 356 -1.45 -8.97 -13.96
CA THR A 356 -1.03 -10.08 -14.84
C THR A 356 -0.91 -9.68 -16.32
N GLN A 357 -1.81 -8.86 -16.84
CA GLN A 357 -1.80 -8.43 -18.25
C GLN A 357 -0.72 -7.37 -18.51
N ILE A 358 -0.47 -6.51 -17.53
CA ILE A 358 0.53 -5.44 -17.54
C ILE A 358 1.94 -6.05 -17.41
N GLU A 359 2.12 -6.97 -16.46
CA GLU A 359 3.33 -7.79 -16.28
C GLU A 359 3.66 -8.58 -17.56
N THR A 360 2.64 -9.18 -18.19
CA THR A 360 2.79 -9.88 -19.49
C THR A 360 3.21 -8.92 -20.62
N ALA A 361 2.63 -7.73 -20.69
CA ALA A 361 3.01 -6.74 -21.70
C ALA A 361 4.42 -6.18 -21.47
N PHE A 362 4.79 -5.90 -20.22
CA PHE A 362 6.11 -5.40 -19.82
C PHE A 362 7.19 -6.44 -20.12
N GLY A 363 6.98 -7.70 -19.72
CA GLY A 363 7.89 -8.81 -20.01
C GLY A 363 8.09 -9.02 -21.52
N ARG A 364 7.02 -9.02 -22.32
CA ARG A 364 7.10 -9.09 -23.80
C ARG A 364 7.83 -7.90 -24.42
N ALA A 365 7.77 -6.73 -23.79
CA ALA A 365 8.39 -5.50 -24.27
C ALA A 365 9.83 -5.27 -23.76
N GLY A 366 10.36 -6.18 -22.94
CA GLY A 366 11.66 -6.03 -22.30
C GLY A 366 11.72 -4.91 -21.25
N ILE A 367 10.58 -4.49 -20.68
CA ILE A 367 10.54 -3.48 -19.63
C ILE A 367 10.77 -4.15 -18.27
N PRO A 368 11.86 -3.83 -17.54
CA PRO A 368 12.08 -4.31 -16.18
C PRO A 368 11.08 -3.67 -15.21
N TYR A 369 10.51 -4.46 -14.30
CA TYR A 369 9.51 -3.99 -13.34
C TYR A 369 9.66 -4.65 -11.96
N LYS A 370 9.01 -4.08 -10.94
CA LYS A 370 8.88 -4.65 -9.60
C LYS A 370 7.46 -4.54 -9.07
N MET A 371 6.99 -5.60 -8.40
CA MET A 371 5.64 -5.72 -7.82
C MET A 371 5.64 -5.39 -6.33
N VAL A 372 5.17 -4.19 -5.98
CA VAL A 372 5.01 -3.74 -4.59
C VAL A 372 3.71 -4.32 -4.03
N GLY A 373 3.85 -5.39 -3.22
CA GLY A 373 2.73 -6.16 -2.69
C GLY A 373 2.41 -7.46 -3.45
N GLY A 374 3.40 -8.06 -4.12
CA GLY A 374 3.30 -9.42 -4.67
C GLY A 374 3.28 -10.52 -3.60
N ARG A 375 3.56 -11.78 -3.99
CA ARG A 375 3.77 -12.88 -3.02
C ARG A 375 4.95 -12.52 -2.10
N LYS A 376 4.71 -12.47 -0.79
CA LYS A 376 5.69 -11.97 0.19
C LYS A 376 6.91 -12.88 0.27
N PHE A 377 8.08 -12.32 0.56
CA PHE A 377 9.31 -13.09 0.77
C PHE A 377 9.13 -14.17 1.85
N PHE A 378 8.54 -13.81 2.99
CA PHE A 378 8.27 -14.72 4.11
C PHE A 378 7.13 -15.73 3.86
N ASP A 379 6.37 -15.59 2.77
CA ASP A 379 5.37 -16.58 2.33
C ASP A 379 5.98 -17.66 1.40
N ARG A 380 7.25 -17.50 0.96
CA ARG A 380 7.95 -18.52 0.14
C ARG A 380 8.12 -19.81 0.95
N THR A 381 7.86 -20.97 0.34
CA THR A 381 7.70 -22.25 1.06
C THR A 381 8.90 -22.61 1.92
N GLU A 382 10.10 -22.56 1.33
CA GLU A 382 11.38 -22.84 2.01
C GLU A 382 11.67 -21.89 3.17
N VAL A 383 11.37 -20.60 3.01
CA VAL A 383 11.49 -19.58 4.07
C VAL A 383 10.50 -19.89 5.20
N LYS A 384 9.23 -20.15 4.86
CA LYS A 384 8.17 -20.44 5.82
C LYS A 384 8.42 -21.73 6.62
N ILE A 385 9.10 -22.74 6.06
CA ILE A 385 9.54 -23.93 6.80
C ILE A 385 10.53 -23.54 7.91
N LEU A 386 11.60 -22.81 7.58
CA LEU A 386 12.61 -22.38 8.56
C LEU A 386 12.03 -21.42 9.61
N LEU A 387 11.14 -20.50 9.21
CA LEU A 387 10.39 -19.66 10.14
C LEU A 387 9.56 -20.46 11.15
N ASN A 388 8.89 -21.55 10.72
CA ASN A 388 8.14 -22.40 11.65
C ASN A 388 9.06 -23.16 12.63
N TYR A 389 10.23 -23.64 12.18
CA TYR A 389 11.23 -24.21 13.09
C TYR A 389 11.66 -23.21 14.16
N MET A 390 12.00 -21.98 13.76
CA MET A 390 12.35 -20.91 14.70
C MET A 390 11.20 -20.54 15.65
N ARG A 391 9.95 -20.45 15.17
CA ARG A 391 8.77 -20.21 16.03
C ARG A 391 8.65 -21.28 17.13
N VAL A 392 8.78 -22.56 16.78
CA VAL A 392 8.68 -23.66 17.76
C VAL A 392 9.90 -23.74 18.67
N SER A 393 11.11 -23.41 18.17
CA SER A 393 12.30 -23.26 19.00
C SER A 393 12.14 -22.12 20.00
N SER A 394 11.62 -20.96 19.59
CA SER A 394 11.31 -19.82 20.48
C SER A 394 10.25 -20.19 21.52
N HIS A 395 9.07 -20.65 21.08
CA HIS A 395 7.96 -21.04 21.96
C HIS A 395 7.35 -22.37 21.53
N THR A 396 7.57 -23.41 22.33
CA THR A 396 7.06 -24.76 22.12
C THR A 396 5.52 -24.85 22.16
N GLY A 397 4.84 -23.83 22.68
CA GLY A 397 3.39 -23.70 22.67
C GLY A 397 2.75 -23.49 21.28
N HIS A 398 3.52 -23.07 20.25
CA HIS A 398 3.04 -22.88 18.88
C HIS A 398 2.63 -24.22 18.22
N SER A 399 1.41 -24.68 18.49
CA SER A 399 0.93 -25.97 17.98
C SER A 399 0.77 -25.99 16.45
N ASP A 400 0.28 -24.92 15.84
CA ASP A 400 0.12 -24.85 14.37
C ASP A 400 1.47 -24.79 13.64
N ALA A 401 2.47 -24.08 14.19
CA ALA A 401 3.83 -24.09 13.63
C ALA A 401 4.50 -25.47 13.75
N LEU A 402 4.27 -26.18 14.86
CA LEU A 402 4.72 -27.56 15.05
C LEU A 402 4.06 -28.53 14.06
N LEU A 403 2.75 -28.36 13.80
CA LEU A 403 2.03 -29.13 12.77
C LEU A 403 2.59 -28.88 11.36
N ASN A 404 3.02 -27.66 11.04
CA ASN A 404 3.62 -27.33 9.74
C ASN A 404 4.98 -28.04 9.50
N ILE A 405 5.77 -28.28 10.56
CA ILE A 405 7.12 -28.86 10.45
C ILE A 405 7.21 -30.36 10.79
N VAL A 406 6.19 -30.95 11.42
CA VAL A 406 6.27 -32.30 11.99
C VAL A 406 6.77 -33.35 10.98
N ASN A 407 6.27 -33.29 9.74
CA ASN A 407 6.62 -34.18 8.64
C ASN A 407 7.29 -33.44 7.46
N VAL A 408 7.95 -32.30 7.71
CA VAL A 408 8.69 -31.52 6.70
C VAL A 408 10.08 -31.17 7.24
N PRO A 409 11.19 -31.74 6.73
CA PRO A 409 11.31 -32.84 5.76
C PRO A 409 10.57 -34.13 6.19
N PRO A 410 10.24 -35.05 5.26
CA PRO A 410 9.39 -36.21 5.53
C PRO A 410 10.00 -37.21 6.53
N ARG A 411 9.33 -37.41 7.66
CA ARG A 411 9.73 -38.28 8.79
C ARG A 411 8.92 -39.58 8.89
N ARG A 412 8.17 -39.93 7.84
CA ARG A 412 7.21 -41.06 7.80
C ARG A 412 6.07 -40.92 8.85
N ILE A 413 5.68 -39.68 9.16
CA ILE A 413 4.56 -39.36 10.06
C ILE A 413 3.34 -39.02 9.19
N GLY A 414 2.32 -39.87 9.18
CA GLY A 414 1.11 -39.68 8.37
C GLY A 414 -0.01 -38.92 9.10
N ASP A 415 -0.96 -38.38 8.35
CA ASP A 415 -2.08 -37.56 8.85
C ASP A 415 -2.91 -38.22 9.96
N GLU A 416 -3.03 -39.55 9.94
CA GLU A 416 -3.69 -40.34 10.98
C GLU A 416 -2.94 -40.24 12.32
N THR A 417 -1.61 -40.29 12.31
CA THR A 417 -0.75 -40.07 13.48
C THR A 417 -0.88 -38.62 13.97
N ILE A 418 -0.87 -37.65 13.06
CA ILE A 418 -1.00 -36.23 13.39
C ILE A 418 -2.36 -35.95 14.06
N ARG A 419 -3.45 -36.52 13.54
CA ARG A 419 -4.79 -36.43 14.14
C ARG A 419 -4.86 -37.11 15.51
N GLN A 420 -4.22 -38.26 15.71
CA GLN A 420 -4.16 -38.93 17.01
C GLN A 420 -3.36 -38.13 18.05
N LEU A 421 -2.22 -37.55 17.69
CA LEU A 421 -1.43 -36.69 18.58
C LEU A 421 -2.20 -35.42 18.96
N THR A 422 -2.89 -34.80 18.01
CA THR A 422 -3.70 -33.59 18.26
C THR A 422 -4.89 -33.89 19.19
N SER A 423 -5.67 -34.94 18.89
CA SER A 423 -6.77 -35.43 19.74
C SER A 423 -6.30 -35.80 21.15
N GLY A 424 -5.14 -36.45 21.26
CA GLY A 424 -4.53 -36.82 22.55
C GLY A 424 -4.13 -35.60 23.38
N ALA A 425 -3.50 -34.60 22.76
CA ALA A 425 -3.12 -33.34 23.41
C ALA A 425 -4.36 -32.55 23.89
N GLU A 426 -5.39 -32.42 23.05
CA GLU A 426 -6.67 -31.78 23.39
C GLU A 426 -7.36 -32.48 24.57
N LYS A 427 -7.45 -33.82 24.56
CA LYS A 427 -8.00 -34.62 25.68
C LYS A 427 -7.17 -34.49 26.96
N ALA A 428 -5.85 -34.40 26.86
CA ALA A 428 -4.95 -34.20 27.99
C ALA A 428 -4.92 -32.76 28.52
N LYS A 429 -5.51 -31.79 27.79
CA LYS A 429 -5.39 -30.34 28.02
C LYS A 429 -3.93 -29.86 28.09
N LEU A 430 -3.06 -30.45 27.27
CA LEU A 430 -1.64 -30.09 27.15
C LEU A 430 -1.33 -29.46 25.79
N PRO A 431 -0.30 -28.59 25.70
CA PRO A 431 0.28 -28.20 24.42
C PRO A 431 0.74 -29.42 23.62
N LEU A 432 0.62 -29.34 22.29
CA LEU A 432 0.96 -30.46 21.40
C LEU A 432 2.41 -30.93 21.56
N TRP A 433 3.34 -30.00 21.82
CA TRP A 433 4.74 -30.31 22.11
C TRP A 433 4.90 -31.17 23.36
N ASP A 434 4.31 -30.77 24.48
CA ASP A 434 4.44 -31.48 25.76
C ASP A 434 3.80 -32.86 25.70
N PHE A 435 2.68 -32.98 24.97
CA PHE A 435 2.07 -34.29 24.69
C PHE A 435 2.97 -35.19 23.83
N ILE A 436 3.61 -34.66 22.78
CA ILE A 436 4.57 -35.41 21.97
C ILE A 436 5.79 -35.84 22.81
N LYS A 437 6.30 -34.96 23.66
CA LYS A 437 7.42 -35.26 24.57
C LYS A 437 7.04 -36.33 25.59
N ASP A 438 5.83 -36.27 26.18
CA ASP A 438 5.29 -37.29 27.07
C ASP A 438 5.16 -38.67 26.39
N VAL A 439 4.73 -38.69 25.11
CA VAL A 439 4.61 -39.95 24.34
C VAL A 439 5.98 -40.55 24.02
N ILE A 440 6.98 -39.75 23.61
CA ILE A 440 8.34 -40.24 23.34
C ILE A 440 9.03 -40.71 24.63
N GLN A 441 8.77 -40.05 25.77
CA GLN A 441 9.30 -40.45 27.08
C GLN A 441 8.51 -41.61 27.73
N GLY A 442 7.49 -42.15 27.06
CA GLY A 442 6.65 -43.24 27.60
C GLY A 442 5.76 -42.85 28.77
N ARG A 443 5.67 -41.55 29.11
CA ARG A 443 4.81 -41.01 30.19
C ARG A 443 3.33 -41.00 29.83
N ARG A 444 3.01 -41.03 28.53
CA ARG A 444 1.65 -41.20 27.99
C ARG A 444 1.66 -42.16 26.79
N SER A 445 0.51 -42.75 26.49
CA SER A 445 0.29 -43.51 25.25
C SER A 445 -0.76 -42.82 24.39
N THR A 446 -0.59 -42.91 23.07
CA THR A 446 -1.65 -42.63 22.09
C THR A 446 -2.68 -43.77 22.04
N GLU A 447 -3.88 -43.48 21.53
CA GLU A 447 -5.01 -44.43 21.43
C GLU A 447 -4.69 -45.68 20.60
N LYS A 448 -3.81 -45.53 19.61
CA LYS A 448 -3.18 -46.63 18.86
C LYS A 448 -1.67 -46.52 19.06
N LYS A 449 -0.96 -47.65 19.17
CA LYS A 449 0.50 -47.66 19.28
C LYS A 449 1.14 -47.11 18.00
N LEU A 450 2.06 -46.17 18.15
CA LEU A 450 2.78 -45.59 17.02
C LEU A 450 3.63 -46.64 16.29
N GLN A 451 3.80 -46.47 14.97
CA GLN A 451 4.77 -47.24 14.22
C GLN A 451 6.19 -46.80 14.59
N LYS A 452 7.12 -47.75 14.80
CA LYS A 452 8.53 -47.48 15.16
C LYS A 452 9.21 -46.42 14.28
N ALA A 453 8.86 -46.36 12.99
CA ALA A 453 9.39 -45.35 12.07
C ALA A 453 8.91 -43.92 12.38
N ALA A 454 7.63 -43.75 12.73
CA ALA A 454 7.07 -42.46 13.12
C ALA A 454 7.54 -42.06 14.53
N GLU A 455 7.66 -43.01 15.45
CA GLU A 455 8.24 -42.86 16.78
C GLU A 455 9.70 -42.35 16.71
N GLN A 456 10.54 -42.98 15.88
CA GLN A 456 11.90 -42.50 15.61
C GLN A 456 11.91 -41.13 14.92
N GLY A 457 10.97 -40.87 14.01
CA GLY A 457 10.82 -39.57 13.36
C GLY A 457 10.52 -38.44 14.35
N LEU A 458 9.58 -38.67 15.27
CA LEU A 458 9.23 -37.76 16.36
C LEU A 458 10.40 -37.56 17.35
N CYS A 459 11.11 -38.64 17.70
CA CYS A 459 12.31 -38.59 18.55
C CYS A 459 13.41 -37.72 17.91
N ASN A 460 13.65 -37.85 16.60
CA ASN A 460 14.61 -37.01 15.87
C ASN A 460 14.16 -35.54 15.81
N LEU A 461 12.86 -35.26 15.65
CA LEU A 461 12.30 -33.90 15.65
C LEU A 461 12.44 -33.23 17.02
N VAL A 462 12.13 -33.94 18.11
CA VAL A 462 12.27 -33.41 19.47
C VAL A 462 13.74 -33.11 19.79
N LYS A 463 14.66 -34.03 19.49
CA LYS A 463 16.11 -33.80 19.66
C LYS A 463 16.61 -32.59 18.87
N LEU A 464 16.11 -32.36 17.65
CA LEU A 464 16.47 -31.19 16.85
C LEU A 464 16.01 -29.88 17.55
N ILE A 465 14.75 -29.82 17.98
CA ILE A 465 14.18 -28.62 18.61
C ILE A 465 14.78 -28.37 19.99
N GLU A 466 15.06 -29.41 20.79
CA GLU A 466 15.73 -29.28 22.09
C GLU A 466 17.19 -28.80 21.92
N ALA A 467 17.94 -29.34 20.96
CA ALA A 467 19.28 -28.83 20.65
C ALA A 467 19.25 -27.40 20.08
N SER A 468 18.21 -27.04 19.31
CA SER A 468 18.01 -25.67 18.81
C SER A 468 17.70 -24.69 19.95
N ARG A 469 16.93 -25.13 20.96
CA ARG A 469 16.69 -24.37 22.19
C ARG A 469 17.93 -24.22 23.06
N GLN A 470 18.75 -25.26 23.18
CA GLN A 470 20.04 -25.15 23.86
C GLN A 470 20.95 -24.15 23.14
N LYS A 471 21.05 -24.22 21.81
CA LYS A 471 21.85 -23.27 21.01
C LYS A 471 21.38 -21.82 21.18
N LEU A 472 20.08 -21.59 21.31
CA LEU A 472 19.48 -20.27 21.61
C LEU A 472 19.82 -19.75 23.03
N GLN A 473 20.07 -20.65 23.98
CA GLN A 473 20.54 -20.33 25.34
C GLN A 473 22.07 -20.21 25.44
N GLU A 474 22.80 -20.59 24.39
CA GLU A 474 24.25 -20.38 24.24
C GLU A 474 24.59 -19.09 23.49
N CYS A 475 23.59 -18.36 22.95
CA CYS A 475 23.77 -17.09 22.26
C CYS A 475 23.42 -15.93 23.21
N GLU A 476 24.44 -15.22 23.69
CA GLU A 476 24.31 -14.03 24.54
C GLU A 476 24.16 -12.73 23.71
N ASP A 477 24.08 -12.86 22.38
CA ASP A 477 24.28 -11.79 21.40
C ASP A 477 23.16 -11.70 20.34
N ALA A 478 23.22 -10.62 19.54
CA ALA A 478 22.25 -10.33 18.49
C ALA A 478 22.24 -11.36 17.34
N SER A 479 23.32 -12.12 17.12
CA SER A 479 23.41 -13.09 16.02
C SER A 479 22.56 -14.35 16.22
N ALA A 480 21.93 -14.54 17.38
CA ALA A 480 21.11 -15.71 17.70
C ALA A 480 20.14 -16.16 16.58
N PRO A 481 19.40 -15.29 15.86
CA PRO A 481 18.54 -15.70 14.75
C PRO A 481 19.35 -16.28 13.57
N ARG A 482 20.49 -15.66 13.24
CA ARG A 482 21.39 -16.05 12.14
C ARG A 482 22.01 -17.42 12.39
N VAL A 483 22.54 -17.63 13.61
CA VAL A 483 23.14 -18.89 14.07
C VAL A 483 22.09 -20.01 14.11
N LEU A 484 20.88 -19.70 14.57
CA LEU A 484 19.81 -20.68 14.68
C LEU A 484 19.29 -21.15 13.30
N ILE A 485 19.16 -20.25 12.31
CA ILE A 485 18.80 -20.60 10.92
C ILE A 485 19.84 -21.56 10.33
N GLU A 486 21.13 -21.26 10.53
CA GLU A 486 22.25 -22.05 10.02
C GLU A 486 22.28 -23.45 10.62
N PHE A 487 22.23 -23.53 11.96
CA PHE A 487 22.14 -24.78 12.70
C PHE A 487 20.94 -25.63 12.28
N ILE A 488 19.75 -25.04 12.11
CA ILE A 488 18.56 -25.76 11.65
C ILE A 488 18.74 -26.26 10.21
N ALA A 489 19.27 -25.43 9.30
CA ALA A 489 19.46 -25.80 7.91
C ALA A 489 20.47 -26.95 7.74
N GLU A 490 21.60 -26.91 8.45
CA GLU A 490 22.60 -27.98 8.47
C GLU A 490 22.04 -29.28 9.05
N ARG A 491 21.41 -29.21 10.23
CA ARG A 491 20.91 -30.39 10.98
C ARG A 491 19.69 -31.05 10.32
N LEU A 492 19.06 -30.38 9.35
CA LEU A 492 18.03 -30.93 8.48
C LEU A 492 18.55 -31.46 7.14
N SER A 493 19.81 -31.20 6.77
CA SER A 493 20.32 -31.32 5.39
C SER A 493 19.37 -30.62 4.41
N PHE A 494 19.08 -29.34 4.70
CA PHE A 494 17.96 -28.62 4.09
C PHE A 494 18.20 -28.34 2.59
N GLN A 495 19.46 -28.16 2.18
CA GLN A 495 19.80 -28.01 0.76
C GLN A 495 19.50 -29.32 -0.01
N GLU A 496 19.90 -30.47 0.52
CA GLU A 496 19.63 -31.80 -0.05
C GLU A 496 18.12 -32.11 -0.08
N TYR A 497 17.38 -31.68 0.93
CA TYR A 497 15.91 -31.75 0.95
C TYR A 497 15.28 -30.91 -0.17
N LEU A 498 15.77 -29.68 -0.41
CA LEU A 498 15.28 -28.83 -1.49
C LEU A 498 15.60 -29.42 -2.87
N ILE A 499 16.84 -29.85 -3.10
CA ILE A 499 17.28 -30.56 -4.33
C ILE A 499 16.34 -31.74 -4.62
N ARG A 500 16.09 -32.60 -3.63
CA ARG A 500 15.26 -33.80 -3.82
C ARG A 500 13.75 -33.52 -3.96
N THR A 501 13.29 -32.31 -3.62
CA THR A 501 11.84 -31.96 -3.61
C THR A 501 11.46 -31.00 -4.73
N TYR A 502 12.39 -30.15 -5.17
CA TYR A 502 12.18 -29.08 -6.17
C TYR A 502 13.34 -28.99 -7.18
N PRO A 503 13.71 -30.07 -7.90
CA PRO A 503 14.92 -30.16 -8.75
C PRO A 503 14.93 -29.25 -10.00
N LEU A 504 13.90 -28.41 -10.19
CA LEU A 504 13.83 -27.39 -11.25
C LEU A 504 14.02 -25.96 -10.72
N ASP A 505 13.91 -25.75 -9.40
CA ASP A 505 13.94 -24.43 -8.74
C ASP A 505 15.08 -24.29 -7.71
N GLU A 506 15.97 -25.30 -7.57
CA GLU A 506 16.80 -25.46 -6.38
C GLU A 506 17.71 -24.26 -6.07
N ASP A 507 18.41 -23.71 -7.06
CA ASP A 507 19.24 -22.51 -6.92
C ASP A 507 18.44 -21.30 -6.41
N SER A 508 17.22 -21.13 -6.94
CA SER A 508 16.31 -20.02 -6.57
C SER A 508 15.83 -20.15 -5.13
N ARG A 509 15.48 -21.36 -4.71
CA ARG A 509 15.03 -21.64 -3.33
C ARG A 509 16.19 -21.57 -2.34
N TRP A 510 17.37 -22.05 -2.71
CA TRP A 510 18.55 -21.92 -1.85
C TRP A 510 19.05 -20.47 -1.75
N ALA A 511 18.91 -19.68 -2.82
CA ALA A 511 19.09 -18.23 -2.75
C ALA A 511 18.09 -17.57 -1.78
N ASN A 512 16.82 -18.00 -1.74
CA ASN A 512 15.84 -17.50 -0.75
C ASN A 512 16.23 -17.85 0.70
N VAL A 513 16.88 -19.00 0.94
CA VAL A 513 17.40 -19.35 2.28
C VAL A 513 18.61 -18.49 2.66
N LYS A 514 19.56 -18.29 1.72
CA LYS A 514 20.70 -17.38 1.93
C LYS A 514 20.29 -15.93 2.12
N GLU A 515 19.21 -15.51 1.48
CA GLU A 515 18.59 -14.19 1.66
C GLU A 515 17.95 -14.05 3.05
N LEU A 516 17.25 -15.09 3.55
CA LEU A 516 16.75 -15.11 4.94
C LEU A 516 17.90 -15.05 5.96
N MET A 517 18.99 -15.77 5.69
CA MET A 517 20.22 -15.71 6.48
C MET A 517 20.84 -14.30 6.45
N HIS A 518 20.91 -13.66 5.28
CA HIS A 518 21.43 -12.29 5.15
C HIS A 518 20.60 -11.29 5.96
N GLN A 519 19.27 -11.33 5.85
CA GLN A 519 18.36 -10.45 6.60
C GLN A 519 18.42 -10.70 8.12
N ALA A 520 18.66 -11.93 8.56
CA ALA A 520 18.94 -12.24 9.96
C ALA A 520 20.31 -11.72 10.43
N SER A 521 21.28 -11.61 9.52
CA SER A 521 22.60 -11.02 9.79
C SER A 521 22.56 -9.50 9.83
N GLU A 522 21.82 -8.86 8.92
CA GLU A 522 21.60 -7.40 8.94
C GLU A 522 20.86 -6.98 10.22
N ALA A 523 19.82 -7.74 10.60
CA ALA A 523 19.07 -7.51 11.82
C ALA A 523 19.94 -7.59 13.10
N ALA A 524 21.05 -8.32 13.07
CA ALA A 524 22.04 -8.36 14.14
C ALA A 524 23.09 -7.24 14.00
N ALA A 525 23.59 -6.97 12.79
CA ALA A 525 24.62 -5.96 12.53
C ALA A 525 24.16 -4.51 12.82
N PHE A 526 22.86 -4.25 12.86
CA PHE A 526 22.33 -2.98 13.38
C PHE A 526 22.44 -2.85 14.91
N GLU A 527 22.67 -3.93 15.66
CA GLU A 527 22.59 -3.95 17.13
C GLU A 527 23.97 -3.80 17.84
N ASP A 528 25.10 -4.01 17.14
CA ASP A 528 26.38 -4.46 17.72
C ASP A 528 27.33 -3.46 18.44
N GLU A 529 27.15 -2.12 18.41
CA GLU A 529 28.09 -1.19 19.14
C GLU A 529 27.48 -0.13 20.10
N GLU A 530 26.23 0.32 19.92
CA GLU A 530 25.54 1.17 20.94
C GLU A 530 24.05 0.81 21.16
N VAL A 531 23.54 -0.24 20.51
CA VAL A 531 22.12 -0.31 20.10
C VAL A 531 21.23 -1.23 20.96
N ASP A 532 21.76 -1.93 21.97
CA ASP A 532 20.95 -2.56 23.04
C ASP A 532 19.85 -1.62 23.60
N LYS A 533 20.13 -0.31 23.60
CA LYS A 533 19.24 0.75 24.11
C LYS A 533 18.09 1.13 23.17
N GLU A 534 18.03 0.61 21.93
CA GLU A 534 16.93 0.91 21.01
C GLU A 534 15.58 0.33 21.47
N MET A 535 15.59 -0.77 22.23
CA MET A 535 14.37 -1.49 22.64
C MET A 535 14.01 -1.38 24.12
N ASP A 536 14.93 -1.01 25.01
CA ASP A 536 14.62 -0.78 26.42
C ASP A 536 13.76 0.47 26.62
N LEU A 537 12.62 0.33 27.30
CA LEU A 537 11.90 1.51 27.82
C LEU A 537 12.76 2.12 28.93
N PRO A 538 12.68 3.43 29.20
CA PRO A 538 13.39 4.00 30.33
C PRO A 538 12.92 3.35 31.63
N GLU A 539 13.84 3.18 32.59
CA GLU A 539 13.47 2.72 33.94
C GLU A 539 12.50 3.74 34.57
N ILE A 540 11.42 3.24 35.18
CA ILE A 540 10.40 4.07 35.82
C ILE A 540 10.43 3.73 37.31
N GLU A 541 10.57 4.76 38.14
CA GLU A 541 10.60 4.61 39.60
C GLU A 541 9.39 3.82 40.11
N GLY A 542 9.65 2.70 40.78
CA GLY A 542 8.60 1.82 41.32
C GLY A 542 7.96 0.86 40.32
N VAL A 543 8.48 0.70 39.09
CA VAL A 543 8.00 -0.30 38.12
C VAL A 543 9.15 -1.15 37.59
N GLU A 544 9.29 -2.36 38.14
CA GLU A 544 10.30 -3.32 37.67
C GLU A 544 10.06 -3.72 36.21
N GLN A 545 11.11 -3.68 35.38
CA GLN A 545 11.07 -4.17 34.01
C GLN A 545 11.43 -5.65 33.93
N GLN A 546 10.71 -6.38 33.08
CA GLN A 546 11.02 -7.76 32.81
C GLN A 546 12.30 -7.92 31.96
N GLN A 547 13.35 -8.46 32.58
CA GLN A 547 14.52 -8.98 31.87
C GLN A 547 14.22 -10.34 31.21
N ALA A 548 14.89 -10.59 30.09
CA ALA A 548 14.84 -11.79 29.24
C ALA A 548 16.28 -12.17 28.79
N HIS A 549 16.47 -13.40 28.30
CA HIS A 549 17.77 -13.82 27.75
C HIS A 549 18.02 -13.13 26.40
N ALA A 550 19.23 -12.59 26.19
CA ALA A 550 19.55 -11.78 25.00
C ALA A 550 19.21 -12.49 23.68
N GLY A 551 19.71 -13.72 23.47
CA GLY A 551 19.38 -14.52 22.29
C GLY A 551 17.88 -14.87 22.15
N GLU A 552 17.16 -15.11 23.26
CA GLU A 552 15.71 -15.33 23.19
C GLU A 552 14.96 -14.04 22.83
N GLU A 553 15.39 -12.87 23.31
CA GLU A 553 14.79 -11.59 22.91
C GLU A 553 15.11 -11.26 21.45
N ALA A 554 16.36 -11.43 21.00
CA ALA A 554 16.77 -11.24 19.60
C ALA A 554 15.98 -12.14 18.63
N LEU A 555 15.79 -13.42 18.94
CA LEU A 555 14.93 -14.30 18.15
C LEU A 555 13.46 -13.88 18.18
N THR A 556 12.93 -13.52 19.35
CA THR A 556 11.54 -13.06 19.50
C THR A 556 11.32 -11.70 18.83
N ARG A 557 12.36 -10.86 18.71
CA ARG A 557 12.41 -9.58 17.99
C ARG A 557 12.43 -9.83 16.49
N PHE A 558 13.32 -10.70 16.00
CA PHE A 558 13.38 -11.11 14.60
C PHE A 558 12.05 -11.73 14.13
N LEU A 559 11.49 -12.72 14.85
CA LEU A 559 10.23 -13.36 14.48
C LEU A 559 9.03 -12.39 14.50
N ALA A 560 9.01 -11.45 15.45
CA ALA A 560 8.00 -10.39 15.46
C ALA A 560 8.18 -9.41 14.29
N ASN A 561 9.42 -9.00 14.02
CA ASN A 561 9.76 -8.14 12.88
C ASN A 561 9.41 -8.81 11.55
N VAL A 562 9.62 -10.12 11.39
CA VAL A 562 9.16 -10.90 10.23
C VAL A 562 7.63 -10.83 10.10
N ALA A 563 6.88 -11.07 11.17
CA ALA A 563 5.41 -11.00 11.16
C ALA A 563 4.89 -9.59 10.80
N LEU A 564 5.47 -8.56 11.43
CA LEU A 564 5.19 -7.14 11.19
C LEU A 564 5.56 -6.71 9.76
N ALA A 565 6.74 -7.09 9.27
CA ALA A 565 7.27 -6.76 7.95
C ALA A 565 6.59 -7.52 6.79
N THR A 566 5.61 -8.39 7.08
CA THR A 566 4.73 -8.92 6.05
C THR A 566 3.85 -7.85 5.38
N GLU A 567 3.92 -6.57 5.81
CA GLU A 567 3.32 -5.43 5.10
C GLU A 567 4.37 -4.50 4.49
N ILE A 568 4.69 -4.77 3.21
CA ILE A 568 5.39 -3.88 2.26
C ILE A 568 6.87 -3.59 2.60
N THR A 569 7.70 -4.63 2.68
CA THR A 569 9.13 -4.49 2.36
C THR A 569 9.33 -4.29 0.85
N THR A 570 10.29 -3.46 0.46
CA THR A 570 10.58 -3.10 -0.96
C THR A 570 12.08 -3.05 -1.25
N GLU A 571 12.85 -3.87 -0.55
CA GLU A 571 14.30 -3.71 -0.36
C GLU A 571 15.15 -4.77 -1.12
N GLU A 572 14.54 -5.58 -2.01
CA GLU A 572 15.21 -6.63 -2.82
C GLU A 572 16.27 -6.14 -3.85
N ASP A 573 16.76 -4.88 -3.77
CA ASP A 573 17.59 -4.25 -4.81
C ASP A 573 18.95 -3.67 -4.35
N ASN A 574 19.25 -3.63 -3.04
CA ASN A 574 20.52 -3.08 -2.52
C ASN A 574 21.62 -4.15 -2.35
N LYS A 575 21.99 -4.85 -3.43
CA LYS A 575 23.18 -5.73 -3.40
C LYS A 575 24.44 -4.95 -3.78
N GLU A 576 25.33 -4.77 -2.81
CA GLU A 576 26.61 -4.09 -3.01
C GLU A 576 27.38 -4.69 -4.20
N GLY A 577 27.99 -3.81 -5.00
CA GLY A 577 28.73 -4.18 -6.21
C GLY A 577 27.89 -4.38 -7.48
N SER A 578 26.55 -4.41 -7.41
CA SER A 578 25.67 -4.37 -8.60
C SER A 578 25.11 -2.97 -8.83
N GLN A 579 25.10 -2.47 -10.07
CA GLN A 579 24.35 -1.24 -10.36
C GLN A 579 22.85 -1.47 -10.16
N PRO A 580 22.13 -0.57 -9.48
CA PRO A 580 20.71 -0.76 -9.18
C PRO A 580 19.91 -0.77 -10.49
N THR A 581 19.32 -1.91 -10.81
CA THR A 581 18.56 -2.08 -12.06
C THR A 581 17.30 -1.22 -12.02
N GLU A 582 17.18 -0.26 -12.94
CA GLU A 582 16.02 0.63 -13.00
C GLU A 582 14.75 -0.17 -13.37
N LYS A 583 13.73 -0.15 -12.51
CA LYS A 583 12.49 -0.93 -12.67
C LYS A 583 11.26 -0.06 -12.54
N VAL A 584 10.32 -0.21 -13.48
CA VAL A 584 8.96 0.36 -13.36
C VAL A 584 8.26 -0.23 -12.15
N THR A 585 7.62 0.62 -11.34
CA THR A 585 6.97 0.18 -10.09
C THR A 585 5.50 -0.14 -10.33
N ILE A 586 5.09 -1.41 -10.20
CA ILE A 586 3.67 -1.78 -10.20
C ILE A 586 3.23 -1.95 -8.73
N SER A 587 2.11 -1.34 -8.33
CA SER A 587 1.62 -1.37 -6.95
C SER A 587 0.10 -1.35 -6.89
N THR A 588 -0.48 -1.64 -5.73
CA THR A 588 -1.88 -1.29 -5.47
C THR A 588 -1.97 0.14 -4.92
N ILE A 589 -3.07 0.84 -5.18
CA ILE A 589 -3.26 2.23 -4.71
C ILE A 589 -3.13 2.33 -3.16
N HIS A 590 -3.57 1.30 -2.43
CA HIS A 590 -3.38 1.18 -0.99
C HIS A 590 -1.90 1.05 -0.56
N ALA A 591 -1.09 0.30 -1.30
CA ALA A 591 0.34 0.12 -1.03
C ALA A 591 1.20 1.30 -1.52
N ALA A 592 0.64 2.15 -2.38
CA ALA A 592 1.26 3.37 -2.90
C ALA A 592 1.06 4.61 -2.00
N LYS A 593 0.36 4.46 -0.86
CA LYS A 593 0.20 5.54 0.12
C LYS A 593 1.54 5.96 0.72
N GLY A 594 1.65 7.24 1.12
CA GLY A 594 2.92 7.88 1.49
C GLY A 594 3.79 8.23 0.28
N LEU A 595 4.04 7.25 -0.60
CA LEU A 595 4.93 7.33 -1.77
C LEU A 595 4.52 8.41 -2.81
N GLU A 596 5.41 8.64 -3.77
CA GLU A 596 5.27 9.57 -4.91
C GLU A 596 6.21 9.19 -6.06
N TRP A 597 5.83 9.55 -7.31
CA TRP A 597 6.63 9.30 -8.51
C TRP A 597 6.48 10.43 -9.54
N PRO A 598 7.49 10.69 -10.39
CA PRO A 598 7.41 11.61 -11.52
C PRO A 598 6.23 11.36 -12.47
N VAL A 599 6.01 10.08 -12.82
CA VAL A 599 4.95 9.66 -13.75
C VAL A 599 4.12 8.54 -13.12
N VAL A 600 2.80 8.72 -13.11
CA VAL A 600 1.86 7.72 -12.59
C VAL A 600 0.81 7.35 -13.63
N PHE A 601 0.67 6.06 -13.87
CA PHE A 601 -0.44 5.43 -14.58
C PHE A 601 -1.43 4.83 -13.58
N VAL A 602 -2.73 5.01 -13.84
CA VAL A 602 -3.84 4.43 -13.09
C VAL A 602 -4.81 3.82 -14.12
N PRO A 603 -4.68 2.53 -14.43
CA PRO A 603 -5.56 1.86 -15.40
C PRO A 603 -6.90 1.44 -14.79
N ALA A 604 -7.80 0.93 -15.63
CA ALA A 604 -9.09 0.38 -15.21
C ALA A 604 -10.01 1.37 -14.46
N VAL A 605 -10.07 2.63 -14.91
CA VAL A 605 -10.83 3.73 -14.26
C VAL A 605 -12.31 3.73 -14.68
N TYR A 606 -13.00 2.62 -14.40
CA TYR A 606 -14.42 2.39 -14.73
C TYR A 606 -15.24 1.94 -13.53
N ASN A 607 -16.54 2.19 -13.56
CA ASN A 607 -17.48 1.79 -12.51
C ASN A 607 -17.52 0.26 -12.36
N GLY A 608 -17.34 -0.24 -11.14
CA GLY A 608 -17.13 -1.65 -10.82
C GLY A 608 -15.66 -2.01 -10.56
N SER A 609 -14.72 -1.21 -11.08
CA SER A 609 -13.30 -1.18 -10.69
C SER A 609 -13.04 -0.01 -9.74
N ILE A 610 -13.27 1.23 -10.15
CA ILE A 610 -13.21 2.43 -9.29
C ILE A 610 -14.50 3.25 -9.53
N PRO A 611 -15.49 3.25 -8.61
CA PRO A 611 -15.53 2.48 -7.37
C PRO A 611 -15.60 0.97 -7.62
N HIS A 612 -15.01 0.20 -6.71
CA HIS A 612 -15.05 -1.26 -6.76
C HIS A 612 -16.47 -1.78 -6.52
N SER A 613 -16.88 -2.80 -7.27
CA SER A 613 -18.24 -3.39 -7.24
C SER A 613 -18.70 -3.95 -5.90
N ARG A 614 -17.80 -4.06 -4.90
CA ARG A 614 -18.08 -4.50 -3.53
C ARG A 614 -17.75 -3.44 -2.46
N ALA A 615 -17.63 -2.17 -2.84
CA ALA A 615 -17.38 -1.10 -1.87
C ALA A 615 -18.67 -0.75 -1.10
N GLU A 616 -18.61 -0.84 0.23
CA GLU A 616 -19.71 -0.41 1.12
C GLU A 616 -19.82 1.12 1.21
N VAL A 617 -18.71 1.84 1.01
CA VAL A 617 -18.59 3.30 1.15
C VAL A 617 -17.99 3.87 -0.14
N ILE A 618 -18.81 4.60 -0.91
CA ILE A 618 -18.42 5.15 -2.23
C ILE A 618 -17.41 6.29 -2.06
N GLU A 619 -17.48 7.02 -0.95
CA GLU A 619 -16.60 8.13 -0.61
C GLU A 619 -15.17 7.65 -0.29
N GLU A 620 -15.01 6.41 0.19
CA GLU A 620 -13.68 5.81 0.38
C GLU A 620 -13.02 5.47 -0.96
N GLU A 621 -13.78 4.97 -1.94
CA GLU A 621 -13.28 4.76 -3.31
C GLU A 621 -12.96 6.09 -4.03
N ARG A 622 -13.68 7.17 -3.71
CA ARG A 622 -13.36 8.54 -4.17
C ARG A 622 -12.02 9.02 -3.60
N ARG A 623 -11.81 8.84 -2.28
CA ARG A 623 -10.54 9.15 -1.60
C ARG A 623 -9.39 8.28 -2.13
N LEU A 624 -9.67 7.03 -2.49
CA LEU A 624 -8.72 6.12 -3.14
C LEU A 624 -8.28 6.64 -4.51
N LEU A 625 -9.21 7.12 -5.35
CA LEU A 625 -8.84 7.78 -6.61
C LEU A 625 -8.03 9.08 -6.38
N TYR A 626 -8.45 9.91 -5.42
CA TYR A 626 -7.72 11.12 -5.03
C TYR A 626 -6.28 10.82 -4.55
N VAL A 627 -6.10 9.78 -3.73
CA VAL A 627 -4.77 9.30 -3.31
C VAL A 627 -3.95 8.90 -4.53
N ALA A 628 -4.49 8.10 -5.46
CA ALA A 628 -3.79 7.67 -6.67
C ALA A 628 -3.33 8.85 -7.53
N MET A 629 -4.22 9.82 -7.80
CA MET A 629 -3.89 11.02 -8.58
C MET A 629 -2.80 11.87 -7.91
N THR A 630 -2.84 12.00 -6.59
CA THR A 630 -1.87 12.78 -5.79
C THR A 630 -0.57 12.04 -5.46
N ARG A 631 -0.33 10.86 -6.05
CA ARG A 631 1.00 10.23 -6.09
C ARG A 631 1.87 10.80 -7.22
N ALA A 632 1.26 11.41 -8.24
CA ALA A 632 1.98 11.96 -9.40
C ALA A 632 2.63 13.31 -9.08
N GLN A 633 3.89 13.47 -9.46
CA GLN A 633 4.58 14.77 -9.41
C GLN A 633 4.36 15.56 -10.71
N ALA A 634 4.78 15.03 -11.86
CA ALA A 634 4.86 15.79 -13.12
C ALA A 634 3.85 15.35 -14.19
N LEU A 635 3.57 14.05 -14.33
CA LEU A 635 2.61 13.52 -15.32
C LEU A 635 1.67 12.48 -14.69
N LEU A 636 0.38 12.58 -15.02
CA LEU A 636 -0.68 11.68 -14.57
C LEU A 636 -1.48 11.14 -15.76
N TYR A 637 -1.61 9.82 -15.81
CA TYR A 637 -2.32 9.07 -16.83
C TYR A 637 -3.40 8.19 -16.20
N LEU A 638 -4.66 8.48 -16.48
CA LEU A 638 -5.80 7.59 -16.24
C LEU A 638 -6.12 6.85 -17.54
N SER A 639 -6.54 5.59 -17.45
CA SER A 639 -7.05 4.87 -18.63
C SER A 639 -8.27 4.01 -18.33
N VAL A 640 -9.07 3.76 -19.39
CA VAL A 640 -10.27 2.94 -19.34
C VAL A 640 -10.36 2.03 -20.58
N PRO A 641 -10.45 0.69 -20.40
CA PRO A 641 -10.75 -0.24 -21.48
C PRO A 641 -12.25 -0.19 -21.78
N ILE A 642 -12.64 -0.05 -23.05
CA ILE A 642 -14.04 0.15 -23.50
C ILE A 642 -14.86 -1.14 -23.38
N ARG A 643 -14.24 -2.30 -23.61
CA ARG A 643 -14.83 -3.62 -23.42
C ARG A 643 -14.04 -4.40 -22.39
N GLN A 644 -14.73 -5.21 -21.59
CA GLN A 644 -14.09 -6.16 -20.67
C GLN A 644 -14.59 -7.59 -20.95
N PRO A 645 -13.69 -8.56 -21.23
CA PRO A 645 -14.09 -9.97 -21.32
C PRO A 645 -14.53 -10.45 -19.93
N ARG A 646 -15.79 -10.88 -19.80
CA ARG A 646 -16.29 -11.54 -18.59
C ARG A 646 -15.91 -13.02 -18.61
N LEU A 647 -15.50 -13.57 -17.47
CA LEU A 647 -15.19 -14.99 -17.36
C LEU A 647 -16.47 -15.80 -17.16
N GLY A 648 -17.08 -16.28 -18.24
CA GLY A 648 -18.22 -17.21 -18.22
C GLY A 648 -19.51 -16.72 -18.88
N GLU A 649 -19.60 -15.44 -19.25
CA GLU A 649 -20.71 -14.88 -20.03
C GLU A 649 -20.21 -14.49 -21.42
N GLY A 650 -20.91 -14.93 -22.48
CA GLY A 650 -20.45 -14.82 -23.87
C GLY A 650 -20.54 -13.43 -24.52
N GLU A 651 -20.74 -12.37 -23.73
CA GLU A 651 -20.90 -11.00 -24.22
C GLU A 651 -19.78 -10.07 -23.71
N ASP A 652 -19.22 -9.29 -24.64
CA ASP A 652 -18.27 -8.21 -24.33
C ASP A 652 -18.98 -7.11 -23.51
N GLY A 653 -18.83 -7.17 -22.19
CA GLY A 653 -19.38 -6.15 -21.29
C GLY A 653 -18.78 -4.77 -21.58
N ALA A 654 -19.59 -3.86 -22.13
CA ALA A 654 -19.21 -2.46 -22.30
C ALA A 654 -18.99 -1.80 -20.93
N THR A 655 -17.84 -1.15 -20.74
CA THR A 655 -17.53 -0.48 -19.46
C THR A 655 -18.20 0.88 -19.38
N THR A 656 -18.63 1.25 -18.17
CA THR A 656 -19.11 2.61 -17.87
C THR A 656 -18.01 3.35 -17.10
N LEU A 657 -17.66 4.57 -17.53
CA LEU A 657 -16.65 5.38 -16.85
C LEU A 657 -16.98 5.58 -15.36
N THR A 658 -15.95 5.76 -14.52
CA THR A 658 -16.15 6.09 -13.10
C THR A 658 -17.08 7.31 -12.91
N PRO A 659 -18.05 7.27 -11.97
CA PRO A 659 -18.89 8.42 -11.63
C PRO A 659 -18.08 9.60 -11.06
N PHE A 660 -16.87 9.37 -10.57
CA PHE A 660 -15.99 10.41 -10.01
C PHE A 660 -15.43 11.37 -11.05
N LEU A 661 -15.52 11.04 -12.35
CA LEU A 661 -15.06 11.85 -13.48
C LEU A 661 -16.25 12.28 -14.36
N PRO A 662 -17.11 13.21 -13.90
CA PRO A 662 -18.24 13.69 -14.70
C PRO A 662 -17.78 14.40 -15.99
N PRO A 663 -18.57 14.40 -17.08
CA PRO A 663 -18.14 14.95 -18.38
C PRO A 663 -17.65 16.41 -18.37
N LYS A 664 -18.17 17.24 -17.44
CA LYS A 664 -17.71 18.61 -17.21
C LYS A 664 -16.24 18.67 -16.75
N LEU A 665 -15.86 17.79 -15.82
CA LEU A 665 -14.49 17.67 -15.30
C LEU A 665 -13.55 17.13 -16.38
N ILE A 666 -13.97 16.10 -17.13
CA ILE A 666 -13.18 15.57 -18.27
C ILE A 666 -12.85 16.68 -19.26
N LYS A 667 -13.86 17.45 -19.71
CA LYS A 667 -13.68 18.50 -20.73
C LYS A 667 -12.82 19.68 -20.26
N SER A 668 -12.73 19.94 -18.96
CA SER A 668 -12.01 21.09 -18.40
C SER A 668 -10.60 20.77 -17.90
N ARG A 669 -10.35 19.54 -17.40
CA ARG A 669 -9.08 19.18 -16.75
C ARG A 669 -8.31 18.04 -17.42
N PHE A 670 -8.88 17.31 -18.37
CA PHE A 670 -8.25 16.12 -18.95
C PHE A 670 -8.04 16.21 -20.47
N ARG A 671 -6.90 15.66 -20.93
CA ARG A 671 -6.62 15.38 -22.35
C ARG A 671 -7.07 13.97 -22.71
N GLN A 672 -7.46 13.76 -23.96
CA GLN A 672 -7.84 12.43 -24.48
C GLN A 672 -6.64 11.64 -25.05
N THR A 673 -5.48 12.29 -25.22
CA THR A 673 -4.23 11.70 -25.71
C THR A 673 -3.02 12.26 -24.97
N GLY A 674 -1.94 11.48 -24.96
CA GLY A 674 -0.63 11.82 -24.40
C GLY A 674 -0.11 13.21 -24.82
N PRO A 675 0.70 13.87 -23.98
CA PRO A 675 1.24 15.19 -24.28
C PRO A 675 2.33 15.15 -25.34
N SER A 676 2.43 16.22 -26.13
CA SER A 676 3.61 16.43 -26.98
C SER A 676 4.76 16.93 -26.12
N LEU A 677 5.82 16.12 -26.02
CA LEU A 677 6.96 16.36 -25.14
C LEU A 677 8.01 17.24 -25.85
N HIS A 678 7.60 18.46 -26.19
CA HIS A 678 8.52 19.49 -26.70
C HIS A 678 9.35 20.09 -25.55
N GLU A 679 10.55 20.59 -25.86
CA GLU A 679 11.51 21.27 -24.96
C GLU A 679 10.87 21.98 -23.75
N LYS A 680 9.97 22.96 -23.96
CA LYS A 680 9.31 23.72 -22.88
C LYS A 680 8.51 22.87 -21.89
N VAL A 681 7.93 21.75 -22.34
CA VAL A 681 7.23 20.78 -21.49
C VAL A 681 8.24 19.93 -20.72
N VAL A 682 9.34 19.53 -21.36
CA VAL A 682 10.41 18.76 -20.71
C VAL A 682 11.13 19.59 -19.64
N TYR A 683 11.37 20.88 -19.89
CA TYR A 683 11.95 21.79 -18.91
C TYR A 683 10.97 22.07 -17.75
N ALA A 684 9.68 22.27 -18.02
CA ALA A 684 8.68 22.37 -16.95
C ALA A 684 8.60 21.08 -16.10
N ILE A 685 8.76 19.89 -16.69
CA ILE A 685 8.90 18.62 -15.95
C ILE A 685 10.18 18.64 -15.11
N ALA A 686 11.33 19.03 -15.67
CA ALA A 686 12.60 19.11 -14.95
C ALA A 686 12.53 20.08 -13.75
N ASP A 687 11.87 21.23 -13.90
CA ASP A 687 11.65 22.21 -12.82
C ASP A 687 10.80 21.62 -11.68
N ILE A 688 9.68 20.95 -12.00
CA ILE A 688 8.81 20.27 -11.02
C ILE A 688 9.60 19.21 -10.24
N LEU A 689 10.42 18.42 -10.96
CA LEU A 689 11.24 17.36 -10.39
C LEU A 689 12.54 17.86 -9.73
N ARG A 690 12.86 19.16 -9.85
CA ARG A 690 14.11 19.80 -9.42
C ARG A 690 15.35 19.09 -9.96
N ARG A 691 15.30 18.69 -11.24
CA ARG A 691 16.37 18.00 -11.98
C ARG A 691 17.04 18.96 -12.96
N PRO A 692 18.32 18.74 -13.34
CA PRO A 692 18.95 19.51 -14.40
C PRO A 692 18.17 19.36 -15.72
N HIS A 693 18.13 20.43 -16.51
CA HIS A 693 17.48 20.42 -17.82
C HIS A 693 18.26 19.51 -18.79
N PRO A 694 17.62 18.58 -19.50
CA PRO A 694 18.30 17.72 -20.47
C PRO A 694 18.78 18.53 -21.70
N SER A 695 19.87 18.10 -22.31
CA SER A 695 20.35 18.74 -23.53
C SER A 695 19.42 18.46 -24.71
N LEU A 696 19.40 19.36 -25.70
CA LEU A 696 18.64 19.14 -26.94
C LEU A 696 19.12 17.86 -27.65
N ASP A 697 20.44 17.64 -27.69
CA ASP A 697 21.08 16.48 -28.32
C ASP A 697 20.63 15.16 -27.67
N ASP A 698 20.51 15.09 -26.35
CA ASP A 698 20.03 13.89 -25.64
C ASP A 698 18.53 13.63 -25.88
N MET A 699 17.72 14.68 -25.99
CA MET A 699 16.32 14.54 -26.41
C MET A 699 16.20 14.08 -27.88
N TYR A 700 17.07 14.56 -28.79
CA TYR A 700 17.08 14.12 -30.19
C TYR A 700 17.54 12.67 -30.36
N LYS A 701 18.55 12.20 -29.60
CA LYS A 701 19.00 10.79 -29.60
C LYS A 701 17.87 9.81 -29.30
N GLY A 702 16.99 10.15 -28.36
CA GLY A 702 15.85 9.31 -28.00
C GLY A 702 14.84 9.09 -29.13
N LEU A 703 14.66 10.08 -30.02
CA LEU A 703 13.67 10.01 -31.11
C LEU A 703 13.98 8.90 -32.13
N ALA A 704 15.26 8.57 -32.35
CA ALA A 704 15.69 7.61 -33.37
C ALA A 704 15.18 6.16 -33.13
N PHE A 705 14.73 5.85 -31.91
CA PHE A 705 14.29 4.51 -31.52
C PHE A 705 12.77 4.45 -31.21
N LEU A 706 12.01 5.51 -31.50
CA LEU A 706 10.58 5.57 -31.22
C LEU A 706 9.72 5.27 -32.45
N PRO A 707 8.62 4.48 -32.30
CA PRO A 707 7.69 4.21 -33.39
C PRO A 707 6.82 5.43 -33.75
N SER A 708 6.59 6.34 -32.81
CA SER A 708 5.92 7.63 -33.00
C SER A 708 6.35 8.59 -31.90
N THR A 709 6.36 9.89 -32.19
CA THR A 709 6.58 10.95 -31.20
C THR A 709 5.27 11.37 -30.51
N LEU A 710 4.13 10.85 -30.98
CA LEU A 710 2.79 11.14 -30.47
C LEU A 710 2.12 9.88 -29.90
N ASP A 711 1.10 10.08 -29.07
CA ASP A 711 0.18 9.04 -28.63
C ASP A 711 -0.95 8.90 -29.66
N ASP A 712 -0.65 8.26 -30.80
CA ASP A 712 -1.51 8.27 -31.98
C ASP A 712 -1.78 6.90 -32.64
N ARG A 713 -1.31 5.79 -32.05
CA ARG A 713 -1.67 4.40 -32.44
C ARG A 713 -3.18 4.11 -32.26
N TRP A 714 -3.81 4.76 -31.30
CA TRP A 714 -5.26 4.71 -31.11
C TRP A 714 -5.88 6.12 -31.23
N THR A 715 -7.07 6.22 -31.80
CA THR A 715 -7.84 7.47 -31.80
C THR A 715 -8.23 7.89 -30.38
N ALA A 716 -8.72 9.11 -30.17
CA ALA A 716 -9.19 9.58 -28.86
C ALA A 716 -10.34 8.72 -28.29
N GLU A 717 -11.10 8.08 -29.17
CA GLU A 717 -12.23 7.19 -28.92
C GLU A 717 -11.80 5.73 -28.71
N GLY A 718 -10.51 5.40 -28.88
CA GLY A 718 -9.96 4.06 -28.66
C GLY A 718 -10.05 3.10 -29.85
N GLN A 719 -10.22 3.58 -31.08
CA GLN A 719 -10.08 2.74 -32.28
C GLN A 719 -8.60 2.64 -32.67
N GLU A 720 -8.12 1.47 -33.14
CA GLU A 720 -6.73 1.29 -33.56
C GLU A 720 -6.53 1.80 -35.00
N ASP A 721 -5.68 2.82 -35.17
CA ASP A 721 -5.42 3.42 -36.49
C ASP A 721 -4.34 2.65 -37.23
N ARG A 722 -4.76 1.55 -37.86
CA ARG A 722 -3.88 0.66 -38.64
C ARG A 722 -3.26 1.35 -39.86
N SER A 723 -3.83 2.44 -40.34
CA SER A 723 -3.40 3.10 -41.58
C SER A 723 -1.99 3.69 -41.51
N LYS A 724 -1.51 3.98 -40.30
CA LYS A 724 -0.25 4.69 -40.06
C LYS A 724 0.98 3.78 -39.94
N PHE A 725 0.81 2.48 -39.69
CA PHE A 725 1.92 1.64 -39.18
C PHE A 725 2.35 0.48 -40.08
N GLU A 726 1.66 0.23 -41.21
CA GLU A 726 2.12 -0.77 -42.20
C GLU A 726 3.40 -0.35 -42.94
N SER A 727 3.78 0.94 -42.89
CA SER A 727 4.92 1.50 -43.62
C SER A 727 6.31 1.28 -42.98
N THR A 728 6.37 0.79 -41.74
CA THR A 728 7.61 0.74 -40.93
C THR A 728 8.15 -0.67 -40.63
N THR A 729 7.57 -1.72 -41.22
CA THR A 729 7.94 -3.12 -40.91
C THR A 729 8.74 -3.84 -42.01
N THR A 730 9.16 -3.12 -43.06
CA THR A 730 9.82 -3.71 -44.26
C THR A 730 10.86 -2.78 -44.89
N SER A 731 12.04 -2.63 -44.28
CA SER A 731 13.32 -2.39 -45.01
C SER A 731 14.53 -2.19 -44.09
N HIS A 732 15.17 -3.28 -43.64
CA HIS A 732 16.61 -3.30 -43.32
C HIS A 732 17.09 -4.75 -43.22
N ASP A 733 17.44 -5.37 -44.36
CA ASP A 733 18.63 -6.23 -44.45
C ASP A 733 19.01 -6.60 -45.89
N ILE A 734 20.29 -6.97 -46.06
CA ILE A 734 20.93 -7.63 -47.22
C ILE A 734 21.17 -6.78 -48.50
N SER A 735 22.36 -6.99 -49.09
CA SER A 735 23.00 -6.26 -50.18
C SER A 735 22.96 -6.96 -51.55
N ASP A 736 23.19 -6.18 -52.61
CA ASP A 736 23.73 -6.52 -53.94
C ASP A 736 23.71 -7.99 -54.44
N GLU A 737 22.91 -8.27 -55.47
CA GLU A 737 23.43 -8.68 -56.80
C GLU A 737 22.40 -8.46 -57.93
N PRO A 738 22.81 -8.42 -59.23
CA PRO A 738 21.98 -7.87 -60.30
C PRO A 738 20.98 -8.84 -60.97
N ASN A 739 19.77 -8.33 -61.17
CA ASN A 739 18.63 -8.92 -61.89
C ASN A 739 18.90 -9.27 -63.37
N PRO A 740 18.39 -10.42 -63.86
CA PRO A 740 17.86 -10.43 -65.23
C PRO A 740 16.47 -11.10 -65.43
N LYS A 741 15.52 -10.26 -65.85
CA LYS A 741 14.49 -10.48 -66.90
C LYS A 741 13.15 -11.18 -66.54
N ARG A 742 12.13 -10.32 -66.42
CA ARG A 742 10.83 -10.37 -67.15
C ARG A 742 10.23 -11.74 -67.53
N ARG A 743 8.99 -11.98 -67.07
CA ARG A 743 7.80 -11.93 -67.97
C ARG A 743 6.48 -11.72 -67.19
N ARG A 744 5.50 -11.12 -67.87
CA ARG A 744 4.07 -11.13 -67.48
C ARG A 744 3.40 -12.35 -68.11
N SER A 745 2.38 -12.90 -67.46
CA SER A 745 1.22 -13.53 -68.11
C SER A 745 0.04 -13.57 -67.13
N ASP A 746 -1.17 -13.58 -67.67
CA ASP A 746 -2.41 -13.23 -66.96
C ASP A 746 -3.17 -14.45 -66.36
N MET A 747 -4.39 -14.16 -65.91
CA MET A 747 -5.34 -15.01 -65.18
C MET A 747 -5.84 -16.28 -65.93
N ASN A 748 -6.57 -17.10 -65.17
CA ASN A 748 -7.42 -18.24 -65.58
C ASN A 748 -6.65 -19.51 -66.03
N THR A 749 -7.18 -20.72 -65.87
CA THR A 749 -8.53 -21.14 -65.45
C THR A 749 -8.48 -22.39 -64.55
N GLY A 750 -9.60 -22.76 -63.93
CA GLY A 750 -9.73 -23.96 -63.08
C GLY A 750 -9.93 -25.29 -63.83
N PRO A 751 -10.67 -26.27 -63.25
CA PRO A 751 -9.99 -27.45 -62.69
C PRO A 751 -10.41 -28.78 -63.33
N LYS A 752 -9.63 -29.86 -63.08
CA LYS A 752 -10.12 -31.25 -63.17
C LYS A 752 -9.27 -32.31 -62.43
N THR A 753 -10.02 -33.24 -61.84
CA THR A 753 -9.70 -34.60 -61.39
C THR A 753 -9.12 -35.49 -62.53
N THR A 754 -8.59 -36.72 -62.34
CA THR A 754 -8.84 -37.76 -61.31
C THR A 754 -7.69 -38.81 -61.23
N THR A 755 -7.44 -39.35 -60.03
CA THR A 755 -7.18 -40.77 -59.64
C THR A 755 -6.38 -41.74 -60.55
N TYR A 756 -5.34 -42.43 -59.99
CA TYR A 756 -5.33 -43.91 -59.75
C TYR A 756 -4.04 -44.43 -59.02
N VAL A 757 -4.24 -45.09 -57.87
CA VAL A 757 -3.61 -46.37 -57.35
C VAL A 757 -2.16 -46.70 -57.79
N SER A 758 -1.09 -46.86 -56.98
CA SER A 758 -0.82 -47.47 -55.64
C SER A 758 0.14 -48.69 -55.77
N SER A 759 1.26 -48.70 -55.02
CA SER A 759 2.11 -49.89 -54.75
C SER A 759 2.94 -49.70 -53.47
N THR A 760 3.54 -50.77 -52.92
CA THR A 760 3.96 -50.86 -51.50
C THR A 760 5.33 -51.53 -51.28
N GLY A 761 6.13 -51.05 -50.29
CA GLY A 761 7.31 -51.73 -49.72
C GLY A 761 8.17 -50.76 -48.89
N TYR A 762 8.30 -50.88 -47.55
CA TYR A 762 9.15 -51.80 -46.74
C TYR A 762 10.67 -51.59 -46.96
N THR A 763 11.55 -51.48 -45.94
CA THR A 763 11.63 -52.02 -44.55
C THR A 763 12.10 -50.93 -43.55
N MET A 764 11.90 -50.95 -42.20
CA MET A 764 12.18 -51.93 -41.12
C MET A 764 13.71 -52.18 -40.90
N ASN A 765 14.28 -52.33 -39.69
CA ASN A 765 13.76 -52.38 -38.30
C ASN A 765 14.88 -51.91 -37.30
N SER A 766 14.62 -51.61 -36.02
CA SER A 766 14.47 -52.61 -34.94
C SER A 766 14.16 -51.97 -33.57
N SER A 767 13.67 -52.76 -32.59
CA SER A 767 13.06 -52.24 -31.34
C SER A 767 12.96 -53.27 -30.19
N THR A 768 13.16 -52.83 -28.93
CA THR A 768 12.69 -53.43 -27.66
C THR A 768 12.73 -52.35 -26.54
N GLY A 769 11.89 -52.33 -25.49
CA GLY A 769 10.62 -53.02 -25.24
C GLY A 769 10.05 -52.81 -23.81
N PHE A 770 8.71 -52.76 -23.69
CA PHE A 770 7.84 -53.08 -22.50
C PHE A 770 7.46 -52.05 -21.38
N THR A 771 6.29 -51.40 -21.58
CA THR A 771 5.04 -51.47 -20.75
C THR A 771 4.96 -51.04 -19.26
N LEU A 772 3.97 -50.17 -18.93
CA LEU A 772 3.01 -50.25 -17.79
C LEU A 772 1.74 -49.37 -18.08
N PRO A 773 0.56 -49.58 -17.42
CA PRO A 773 -0.77 -49.09 -17.87
C PRO A 773 -1.37 -47.87 -17.09
N PRO A 774 -2.54 -47.31 -17.50
CA PRO A 774 -3.04 -45.98 -17.06
C PRO A 774 -4.24 -46.01 -16.08
N SER A 775 -4.61 -44.84 -15.53
CA SER A 775 -5.99 -44.58 -15.04
C SER A 775 -6.41 -43.10 -15.02
N ALA A 776 -7.68 -42.87 -15.39
CA ALA A 776 -8.57 -41.72 -15.11
C ALA A 776 -8.05 -40.26 -15.15
N SER A 777 -8.40 -39.54 -16.22
CA SER A 777 -8.69 -38.08 -16.15
C SER A 777 -10.11 -37.81 -16.66
N SER A 778 -10.99 -37.34 -15.77
CA SER A 778 -12.40 -37.07 -16.10
C SER A 778 -12.64 -35.57 -16.32
N GLY A 779 -12.92 -35.18 -17.57
CA GLY A 779 -13.40 -33.84 -17.90
C GLY A 779 -14.89 -33.68 -17.57
N PHE A 780 -15.29 -32.52 -17.04
CA PHE A 780 -16.70 -32.16 -16.85
C PHE A 780 -17.29 -31.56 -18.13
N THR A 781 -18.42 -32.11 -18.58
CA THR A 781 -19.26 -31.54 -19.64
C THR A 781 -20.53 -30.94 -19.04
N SER A 782 -20.93 -29.76 -19.47
CA SER A 782 -22.10 -29.04 -18.92
C SER A 782 -23.43 -29.61 -19.45
N ALA A 783 -24.32 -30.02 -18.56
CA ALA A 783 -25.61 -30.60 -18.91
C ALA A 783 -26.64 -29.54 -19.36
N ARG A 784 -26.62 -29.18 -20.64
CA ARG A 784 -27.73 -28.48 -21.30
C ARG A 784 -27.74 -28.66 -22.82
N ASP A 785 -28.03 -29.87 -23.29
CA ASP A 785 -28.82 -30.12 -24.51
C ASP A 785 -29.23 -31.61 -24.62
N HIS A 786 -30.28 -31.86 -25.41
CA HIS A 786 -30.97 -33.15 -25.64
C HIS A 786 -31.78 -33.74 -24.46
N ILE A 787 -33.10 -33.53 -24.49
CA ILE A 787 -34.08 -34.57 -24.87
C ILE A 787 -35.39 -33.87 -25.26
N ALA A 788 -35.88 -34.15 -26.48
CA ALA A 788 -37.19 -33.71 -26.97
C ALA A 788 -37.66 -34.63 -28.11
N ALA A 789 -38.23 -35.79 -27.75
CA ALA A 789 -38.90 -36.69 -28.68
C ALA A 789 -40.01 -37.47 -27.95
N TYR A 790 -41.21 -37.48 -28.55
CA TYR A 790 -42.42 -38.19 -28.12
C TYR A 790 -42.45 -39.61 -28.75
N PRO A 791 -43.26 -40.61 -28.28
CA PRO A 791 -44.73 -40.49 -28.19
C PRO A 791 -45.49 -41.20 -27.03
N GLN A 792 -46.80 -40.93 -27.06
CA GLN A 792 -48.00 -41.48 -26.37
C GLN A 792 -48.14 -43.03 -26.48
N PRO A 793 -49.07 -43.76 -25.76
CA PRO A 793 -50.43 -43.28 -25.42
C PRO A 793 -51.19 -43.77 -24.13
N THR A 794 -52.08 -42.88 -23.65
CA THR A 794 -53.47 -43.10 -23.11
C THR A 794 -53.82 -44.03 -21.91
N SER A 795 -54.86 -43.59 -21.16
CA SER A 795 -55.68 -44.31 -20.13
C SER A 795 -54.99 -44.61 -18.78
N GLU A 796 -55.67 -44.73 -17.62
CA GLU A 796 -57.11 -44.92 -17.32
C GLU A 796 -57.74 -43.80 -16.43
N SER A 797 -58.84 -44.10 -15.70
CA SER A 797 -59.86 -43.17 -15.19
C SER A 797 -60.00 -43.10 -13.65
N ALA A 798 -61.00 -42.36 -13.16
CA ALA A 798 -61.22 -42.02 -11.74
C ALA A 798 -62.37 -42.79 -11.05
N ALA A 799 -62.25 -42.95 -9.72
CA ALA A 799 -63.31 -43.07 -8.69
C ALA A 799 -62.61 -43.03 -7.31
N GLU A 800 -62.99 -42.32 -6.24
CA GLU A 800 -64.25 -41.92 -5.59
C GLU A 800 -64.73 -42.83 -4.44
N SER A 801 -65.12 -42.17 -3.32
CA SER A 801 -65.94 -42.67 -2.18
C SER A 801 -65.32 -43.70 -1.20
N ALA A 802 -65.76 -43.85 0.06
CA ALA A 802 -66.38 -42.95 1.05
C ALA A 802 -66.48 -43.63 2.45
N SER A 803 -66.97 -42.89 3.47
CA SER A 803 -67.53 -43.35 4.78
C SER A 803 -66.53 -43.79 5.89
N SER A 804 -66.82 -43.69 7.20
CA SER A 804 -67.75 -42.79 7.95
C SER A 804 -67.56 -42.84 9.49
N ALA A 805 -68.03 -41.79 10.19
CA ALA A 805 -68.43 -41.73 11.63
C ALA A 805 -67.30 -41.84 12.71
N ASN A 806 -67.47 -41.46 14.00
CA ASN A 806 -68.65 -40.93 14.73
C ASN A 806 -68.29 -40.04 15.98
N ALA A 807 -69.23 -39.20 16.46
CA ALA A 807 -69.47 -38.54 17.78
C ALA A 807 -68.33 -38.17 18.80
N GLY A 808 -68.44 -37.14 19.68
CA GLY A 808 -69.44 -36.06 19.86
C GLY A 808 -69.43 -35.37 21.27
N ALA A 809 -69.89 -34.08 21.37
CA ALA A 809 -70.29 -33.28 22.57
C ALA A 809 -69.24 -32.98 23.70
N ALA A 810 -69.30 -31.93 24.57
CA ALA A 810 -69.91 -30.57 24.67
C ALA A 810 -69.36 -29.87 25.97
N GLY A 811 -69.52 -28.59 26.36
CA GLY A 811 -70.12 -27.35 25.80
C GLY A 811 -70.28 -26.22 26.87
N ALA A 812 -70.52 -24.95 26.44
CA ALA A 812 -70.83 -23.72 27.25
C ALA A 812 -69.68 -23.05 28.08
N ASN A 813 -69.65 -21.74 28.40
CA ASN A 813 -70.61 -20.62 28.17
C ASN A 813 -69.92 -19.21 27.95
N ARG A 814 -70.73 -18.15 27.77
CA ARG A 814 -70.42 -16.73 27.34
C ARG A 814 -70.31 -15.71 28.52
N PRO A 815 -70.18 -14.34 28.37
CA PRO A 815 -70.39 -13.45 27.19
C PRO A 815 -69.42 -12.25 26.92
N THR A 816 -69.53 -11.68 25.70
CA THR A 816 -69.30 -10.26 25.26
C THR A 816 -67.92 -9.56 25.48
N SER A 817 -67.34 -8.82 24.51
CA SER A 817 -67.67 -8.46 23.11
C SER A 817 -66.45 -7.77 22.42
N LYS A 818 -66.41 -7.25 21.17
CA LYS A 818 -67.43 -7.04 20.10
C LYS A 818 -66.86 -7.15 18.65
N GLU A 819 -67.01 -6.10 17.83
CA GLU A 819 -66.83 -5.95 16.36
C GLU A 819 -65.69 -4.96 16.01
N SER A 820 -65.15 -4.80 14.78
CA SER A 820 -65.15 -5.49 13.46
C SER A 820 -64.04 -4.83 12.60
N GLY A 821 -63.25 -5.45 11.70
CA GLY A 821 -63.57 -6.31 10.53
C GLY A 821 -63.44 -5.51 9.20
N ARG A 822 -63.10 -6.04 8.01
CA ARG A 822 -62.41 -7.29 7.62
C ARG A 822 -62.05 -7.32 6.09
N LYS A 823 -60.88 -7.88 5.72
CA LYS A 823 -60.58 -8.73 4.52
C LYS A 823 -60.42 -8.19 3.05
N ASP A 824 -59.51 -8.92 2.35
CA ASP A 824 -59.44 -9.36 0.92
C ASP A 824 -59.20 -8.43 -0.30
N GLY A 825 -58.30 -8.85 -1.22
CA GLY A 825 -58.61 -8.89 -2.67
C GLY A 825 -57.59 -8.41 -3.74
N LEU A 826 -56.82 -9.35 -4.33
CA LEU A 826 -56.53 -9.54 -5.79
C LEU A 826 -55.71 -8.55 -6.68
N THR A 827 -54.91 -9.18 -7.55
CA THR A 827 -54.51 -8.84 -8.97
C THR A 827 -53.49 -7.74 -9.32
N GLN A 828 -52.77 -7.99 -10.42
CA GLN A 828 -51.91 -7.05 -11.16
C GLN A 828 -52.72 -6.21 -12.17
N ALA A 829 -52.41 -4.93 -12.32
CA ALA A 829 -52.40 -4.20 -13.60
C ALA A 829 -51.79 -2.79 -13.44
N SER A 830 -51.31 -2.20 -14.53
CA SER A 830 -50.87 -0.80 -14.58
C SER A 830 -52.05 0.17 -14.55
N ILE A 831 -51.86 1.36 -13.97
CA ILE A 831 -52.18 2.68 -14.58
C ILE A 831 -51.64 3.82 -13.70
N SER A 832 -51.35 4.97 -14.32
CA SER A 832 -50.74 6.15 -13.70
C SER A 832 -51.77 7.17 -13.16
N ASN A 833 -51.36 7.89 -12.12
CA ASN A 833 -51.78 9.23 -11.69
C ASN A 833 -53.29 9.55 -11.62
N PHE A 834 -53.80 9.80 -10.40
CA PHE A 834 -55.04 10.56 -10.19
C PHE A 834 -54.93 11.46 -8.94
N PHE A 835 -55.55 12.66 -9.03
CA PHE A 835 -55.54 13.76 -8.05
C PHE A 835 -54.16 14.41 -7.76
N ALA A 836 -54.07 15.73 -7.47
CA ALA A 836 -54.92 16.87 -7.84
C ALA A 836 -54.16 18.19 -7.56
N GLY A 837 -54.54 19.28 -8.22
CA GLY A 837 -54.12 20.64 -7.84
C GLY A 837 -54.87 21.75 -8.59
N PRO A 838 -55.12 22.90 -7.96
CA PRO A 838 -55.39 24.19 -8.62
C PRO A 838 -54.08 25.03 -8.64
N GLY A 839 -53.74 25.90 -9.59
CA GLY A 839 -54.41 26.67 -10.65
C GLY A 839 -53.63 28.01 -10.77
N ALA A 840 -53.64 28.81 -11.84
CA ALA A 840 -54.32 28.82 -13.13
C ALA A 840 -53.45 29.61 -14.16
N GLN A 841 -53.21 29.11 -15.39
CA GLN A 841 -53.89 29.44 -16.68
C GLN A 841 -53.39 30.64 -17.52
N LYS A 842 -53.40 30.41 -18.86
CA LYS A 842 -53.38 31.32 -20.06
C LYS A 842 -52.00 31.65 -20.69
N LYS A 843 -51.83 31.59 -22.03
CA LYS A 843 -52.55 30.83 -23.09
C LYS A 843 -51.74 30.73 -24.41
N GLU A 844 -52.02 29.69 -25.20
CA GLU A 844 -51.55 29.35 -26.57
C GLU A 844 -52.11 30.27 -27.70
N PRO A 845 -51.69 30.21 -29.01
CA PRO A 845 -51.38 29.00 -29.83
C PRO A 845 -50.31 29.11 -30.98
N VAL A 846 -50.25 28.24 -32.01
CA VAL A 846 -49.87 26.79 -32.05
C VAL A 846 -49.81 26.23 -33.52
N LEU A 847 -48.88 25.28 -33.84
CA LEU A 847 -48.84 24.31 -35.00
C LEU A 847 -48.77 24.81 -36.48
N PRO A 848 -48.48 23.95 -37.52
CA PRO A 848 -47.63 22.72 -37.63
C PRO A 848 -46.62 22.74 -38.84
N ASP A 849 -46.35 21.58 -39.51
CA ASP A 849 -45.05 21.14 -40.09
C ASP A 849 -45.10 20.49 -41.53
N ARG A 850 -43.93 20.16 -42.12
CA ARG A 850 -43.59 19.33 -43.34
C ARG A 850 -43.71 19.93 -44.77
N PRO A 851 -43.03 19.38 -45.82
CA PRO A 851 -41.94 18.37 -45.91
C PRO A 851 -40.70 18.78 -46.79
N GLN A 852 -39.82 17.80 -47.13
CA GLN A 852 -38.53 17.89 -47.89
C GLN A 852 -38.67 17.64 -49.43
N PRO A 853 -37.58 17.39 -50.23
CA PRO A 853 -36.44 18.22 -50.71
C PRO A 853 -36.41 18.19 -52.28
N PRO A 854 -35.31 17.98 -53.05
CA PRO A 854 -33.88 18.40 -53.01
C PRO A 854 -33.40 19.12 -54.31
N SER A 855 -32.15 19.62 -54.36
CA SER A 855 -31.30 19.59 -55.59
C SER A 855 -29.83 20.00 -55.33
N ARG A 856 -28.93 19.69 -56.29
CA ARG A 856 -27.46 19.87 -56.21
C ARG A 856 -26.99 21.11 -56.99
N ARG A 857 -25.84 21.68 -56.59
CA ARG A 857 -24.67 21.82 -57.50
C ARG A 857 -23.35 21.98 -56.71
N TYR A 858 -22.27 21.52 -57.33
CA TYR A 858 -20.88 21.78 -56.94
C TYR A 858 -20.40 23.06 -57.65
N GLU A 859 -19.43 23.78 -57.07
CA GLU A 859 -18.25 24.23 -57.81
C GLU A 859 -17.10 24.69 -56.88
N LEU A 860 -15.88 24.55 -57.40
CA LEU A 860 -14.55 24.90 -56.87
C LEU A 860 -13.69 25.23 -58.11
N PRO A 861 -12.50 25.85 -58.02
CA PRO A 861 -11.81 26.46 -56.88
C PRO A 861 -11.35 27.92 -57.15
N ALA A 862 -10.66 28.56 -56.19
CA ALA A 862 -9.54 29.47 -56.47
C ALA A 862 -8.71 29.70 -55.18
N SER A 863 -7.40 29.92 -55.32
CA SER A 863 -6.51 30.29 -54.22
C SER A 863 -5.74 31.58 -54.53
N GLN A 864 -5.61 32.47 -53.55
CA GLN A 864 -4.56 33.49 -53.55
C GLN A 864 -4.20 33.92 -52.11
N ASN A 865 -2.92 34.13 -51.87
CA ASN A 865 -2.37 34.56 -50.58
C ASN A 865 -2.46 36.07 -50.42
N GLN A 866 -2.94 36.56 -49.28
CA GLN A 866 -2.47 37.82 -48.71
C GLN A 866 -2.61 37.84 -47.17
N ARG A 867 -1.53 38.23 -46.49
CA ARG A 867 -1.53 38.49 -45.03
C ARG A 867 -1.95 39.93 -44.78
N GLN A 868 -3.02 40.17 -44.02
CA GLN A 868 -3.26 41.46 -43.36
C GLN A 868 -3.80 41.29 -41.93
N SER A 869 -3.53 42.27 -41.09
CA SER A 869 -3.81 42.25 -39.64
C SER A 869 -5.26 42.62 -39.30
N THR A 870 -5.94 41.79 -38.51
CA THR A 870 -7.28 42.07 -37.98
C THR A 870 -7.24 43.08 -36.83
N LYS A 871 -7.56 44.35 -37.12
CA LYS A 871 -7.97 45.33 -36.10
C LYS A 871 -9.38 44.99 -35.62
N ILE A 872 -9.62 45.02 -34.31
CA ILE A 872 -10.97 44.92 -33.74
C ILE A 872 -11.59 46.33 -33.71
N ASN A 873 -12.77 46.50 -34.32
CA ASN A 873 -13.52 47.75 -34.23
C ASN A 873 -14.23 47.87 -32.88
N VAL A 874 -14.08 49.03 -32.23
CA VAL A 874 -14.86 49.43 -31.05
C VAL A 874 -15.90 50.47 -31.50
N PRO A 875 -17.18 50.40 -31.07
CA PRO A 875 -18.20 51.39 -31.43
C PRO A 875 -17.83 52.81 -30.99
N PRO A 876 -18.15 53.86 -31.80
CA PRO A 876 -17.70 55.23 -31.54
C PRO A 876 -18.26 55.84 -30.24
N THR A 877 -19.36 55.31 -29.71
CA THR A 877 -20.01 55.75 -28.46
C THR A 877 -19.24 55.41 -27.18
N LEU A 878 -18.18 54.61 -27.25
CA LEU A 878 -17.37 54.19 -26.08
C LEU A 878 -15.96 54.83 -26.04
N SER A 879 -15.68 55.78 -26.94
CA SER A 879 -14.34 56.36 -27.14
C SER A 879 -13.92 57.45 -26.13
N SER A 880 -14.84 57.96 -25.30
CA SER A 880 -14.64 59.17 -24.49
C SER A 880 -14.71 58.97 -22.97
N HIS A 881 -15.04 57.78 -22.46
CA HIS A 881 -15.23 57.57 -21.02
C HIS A 881 -13.92 57.23 -20.29
N ARG A 882 -13.33 58.22 -19.61
CA ARG A 882 -12.12 58.05 -18.80
C ARG A 882 -12.45 57.45 -17.43
N VAL A 883 -12.23 56.14 -17.27
CA VAL A 883 -12.44 55.42 -16.00
C VAL A 883 -11.42 55.87 -14.94
N GLN A 884 -11.89 56.30 -13.77
CA GLN A 884 -11.05 56.49 -12.59
C GLN A 884 -10.99 55.19 -11.76
N PRO A 885 -9.80 54.76 -11.27
CA PRO A 885 -9.69 53.58 -10.43
C PRO A 885 -10.20 53.85 -9.01
N ARG A 886 -11.46 53.49 -8.75
CA ARG A 886 -12.04 53.44 -7.40
C ARG A 886 -11.93 52.00 -6.88
N PRO A 887 -11.31 51.72 -5.73
CA PRO A 887 -11.20 50.35 -5.23
C PRO A 887 -12.59 49.81 -4.86
N LEU A 888 -12.96 48.69 -5.49
CA LEU A 888 -14.15 47.93 -5.10
C LEU A 888 -13.85 47.15 -3.82
N ILE A 889 -14.55 47.48 -2.75
CA ILE A 889 -14.58 46.69 -1.52
C ILE A 889 -15.64 45.59 -1.73
N PRO A 890 -15.29 44.30 -1.70
CA PRO A 890 -16.29 43.23 -1.77
C PRO A 890 -17.09 43.19 -0.46
N THR A 891 -18.40 43.42 -0.54
CA THR A 891 -19.32 43.17 0.58
C THR A 891 -19.49 41.66 0.75
N GLY A 892 -18.81 41.08 1.73
CA GLY A 892 -19.10 39.70 2.16
C GLY A 892 -20.51 39.58 2.74
N PRO A 893 -21.09 38.36 2.79
CA PRO A 893 -22.37 38.13 3.42
C PRO A 893 -22.29 38.47 4.92
N ALA A 894 -23.34 39.10 5.47
CA ALA A 894 -23.44 39.34 6.90
C ALA A 894 -23.62 38.01 7.65
N LEU A 895 -22.72 37.73 8.59
CA LEU A 895 -22.84 36.59 9.50
C LEU A 895 -23.69 37.01 10.71
N GLU A 896 -24.79 36.31 10.96
CA GLU A 896 -25.51 36.45 12.23
C GLU A 896 -24.74 35.76 13.38
N PRO A 897 -24.82 36.28 14.62
CA PRO A 897 -24.01 35.81 15.75
C PRO A 897 -24.52 34.47 16.31
N ALA A 898 -24.05 33.36 15.74
CA ALA A 898 -24.45 32.00 16.10
C ALA A 898 -23.67 31.40 17.29
N GLY A 899 -24.11 31.69 18.51
CA GLY A 899 -23.99 30.78 19.66
C GLY A 899 -22.65 30.72 20.43
N THR A 900 -22.74 30.26 21.68
CA THR A 900 -21.63 30.21 22.66
C THR A 900 -20.72 28.99 22.47
N ASN A 901 -19.93 28.97 21.39
CA ASN A 901 -18.85 27.99 21.19
C ASN A 901 -17.51 28.70 20.92
N GLY A 902 -16.61 28.69 21.91
CA GLY A 902 -15.35 29.44 21.87
C GLY A 902 -14.26 28.80 21.01
N TYR A 903 -14.36 28.90 19.69
CA TYR A 903 -13.31 28.49 18.75
C TYR A 903 -12.45 29.69 18.29
N THR A 904 -11.16 29.68 18.63
CA THR A 904 -10.21 30.70 18.14
C THR A 904 -9.59 30.24 16.82
N TRP A 905 -10.17 30.67 15.70
CA TRP A 905 -9.57 30.48 14.37
C TRP A 905 -8.48 31.52 14.12
N LEU A 906 -7.21 31.08 14.10
CA LEU A 906 -6.07 31.94 13.75
C LEU A 906 -5.97 32.10 12.23
N ALA A 907 -6.82 32.96 11.67
CA ALA A 907 -6.65 33.45 10.30
C ALA A 907 -5.50 34.47 10.25
N ALA A 908 -4.57 34.32 9.32
CA ALA A 908 -3.40 35.19 9.21
C ALA A 908 -3.79 36.64 8.88
N PRO A 909 -3.31 37.65 9.63
CA PRO A 909 -3.60 39.05 9.34
C PRO A 909 -2.92 39.50 8.03
N SER A 910 -3.59 40.36 7.27
CA SER A 910 -3.10 40.84 5.98
C SER A 910 -1.86 41.73 6.12
N ARG A 911 -0.92 41.51 5.19
CA ARG A 911 0.45 42.05 5.19
C ARG A 911 0.51 43.59 5.30
N PRO A 912 1.25 44.18 6.26
CA PRO A 912 1.42 45.62 6.32
C PRO A 912 2.28 46.15 5.13
N PRO A 913 2.04 47.38 4.66
CA PRO A 913 2.74 47.94 3.50
C PRO A 913 4.18 48.35 3.82
N THR A 914 5.08 48.16 2.85
CA THR A 914 6.52 48.41 3.00
C THR A 914 6.92 49.86 2.70
N SER A 915 7.28 50.62 3.75
CA SER A 915 7.95 51.92 3.60
C SER A 915 9.43 51.74 3.25
N LYS A 916 9.92 52.47 2.24
CA LYS A 916 11.34 52.47 1.89
C LYS A 916 12.15 53.28 2.92
N PRO A 917 13.34 52.83 3.36
CA PRO A 917 14.20 53.63 4.21
C PRO A 917 14.74 54.85 3.43
N ARG A 918 14.77 56.00 4.10
CA ARG A 918 15.34 57.26 3.60
C ARG A 918 16.57 57.57 4.44
N MET A 919 17.75 57.71 3.82
CA MET A 919 18.99 57.94 4.58
C MET A 919 19.00 59.35 5.22
N PRO A 920 19.37 59.48 6.50
CA PRO A 920 19.73 60.76 7.10
C PRO A 920 21.17 61.16 6.71
N VAL A 921 21.41 62.47 6.64
CA VAL A 921 22.74 63.08 6.49
C VAL A 921 23.33 63.37 7.88
N THR A 922 24.65 63.38 8.00
CA THR A 922 25.39 63.74 9.21
C THR A 922 25.25 65.22 9.57
N GLN A 923 25.07 65.52 10.86
CA GLN A 923 25.52 66.77 11.47
C GLN A 923 25.81 66.56 12.97
N GLU A 924 26.72 67.38 13.51
CA GLU A 924 27.26 67.26 14.86
C GLU A 924 26.54 68.19 15.88
N GLN A 925 27.12 68.33 17.08
CA GLN A 925 26.70 69.14 18.23
C GLN A 925 25.61 68.47 19.12
N GLY A 926 25.68 68.53 20.46
CA GLY A 926 26.77 69.00 21.32
C GLY A 926 26.34 69.23 22.78
N ALA A 927 27.15 68.79 23.76
CA ALA A 927 26.94 68.89 25.23
C ALA A 927 25.70 68.15 25.80
N GLY A 928 25.64 67.77 27.08
CA GLY A 928 26.69 67.72 28.12
C GLY A 928 26.12 67.59 29.55
N ASN A 929 26.94 67.10 30.50
CA ASN A 929 26.75 67.13 31.97
C ASN A 929 25.60 66.27 32.59
N VAL A 930 25.66 65.75 33.83
CA VAL A 930 26.79 65.65 34.81
C VAL A 930 26.62 64.45 35.78
N SER A 931 27.75 63.99 36.32
CA SER A 931 28.04 63.23 37.57
C SER A 931 26.87 62.84 38.51
N THR A 932 26.83 61.63 39.09
CA THR A 932 27.56 61.20 40.32
C THR A 932 27.21 59.73 40.67
N ASN A 933 27.83 58.96 41.57
CA ASN A 933 29.20 58.82 42.12
C ASN A 933 29.29 57.47 42.89
N GLY A 934 30.50 56.92 43.15
CA GLY A 934 30.72 55.82 44.12
C GLY A 934 31.87 54.86 43.80
N THR A 935 32.96 54.88 44.58
CA THR A 935 34.21 54.12 44.30
C THR A 935 34.94 53.63 45.57
N ALA A 936 35.12 52.31 45.67
CA ALA A 936 36.12 51.52 46.45
C ALA A 936 35.69 50.02 46.35
N GLY A 937 36.51 48.98 46.18
CA GLY A 937 37.97 48.83 46.18
C GLY A 937 38.51 48.39 47.56
N ALA A 938 39.35 47.36 47.72
CA ALA A 938 39.83 46.24 46.86
C ALA A 938 40.46 45.16 47.81
N GLU A 939 41.01 43.99 47.47
CA GLU A 939 41.26 43.19 46.23
C GLU A 939 41.27 41.67 46.67
N VAL A 940 42.02 40.62 46.26
CA VAL A 940 43.10 40.30 45.29
C VAL A 940 43.12 38.79 44.92
N LYS A 941 43.13 38.46 43.60
CA LYS A 941 43.66 37.23 42.92
C LYS A 941 43.19 35.78 43.27
N PRO A 942 43.55 34.78 42.42
CA PRO A 942 43.91 34.78 40.98
C PRO A 942 42.91 33.91 40.16
N GLU A 943 43.01 33.64 38.85
CA GLU A 943 43.92 34.05 37.76
C GLU A 943 43.09 34.16 36.43
N ALA A 944 43.67 34.58 35.31
CA ALA A 944 42.87 34.89 34.10
C ALA A 944 43.58 34.66 32.75
N SER A 945 42.79 34.37 31.70
CA SER A 945 43.16 34.67 30.31
C SER A 945 41.94 34.94 29.40
N ARG A 946 42.06 35.99 28.57
CA ARG A 946 41.35 36.21 27.30
C ARG A 946 42.40 35.94 26.19
N GLY A 947 42.12 35.60 24.93
CA GLY A 947 40.93 35.79 24.08
C GLY A 947 41.23 36.85 23.00
N PHE A 948 41.10 36.53 21.70
CA PHE A 948 41.37 37.47 20.58
C PHE A 948 40.57 37.15 19.29
N GLN A 949 40.62 38.03 18.28
CA GLN A 949 39.79 38.03 17.07
C GLN A 949 40.57 37.96 15.74
N SER A 950 39.89 37.42 14.70
CA SER A 950 39.83 37.81 13.27
C SER A 950 41.10 38.13 12.43
N ALA A 951 41.15 37.54 11.22
CA ALA A 951 41.91 38.01 10.05
C ALA A 951 41.31 37.44 8.74
N THR A 952 41.61 38.03 7.57
CA THR A 952 41.04 37.67 6.26
C THR A 952 42.08 37.61 5.13
N THR A 953 41.80 36.80 4.08
CA THR A 953 42.33 36.85 2.69
C THR A 953 43.84 36.75 2.42
N PHE A 954 44.28 35.81 1.56
CA PHE A 954 44.59 36.08 0.13
C PHE A 954 44.95 34.79 -0.68
N HIS A 955 45.17 34.95 -1.99
CA HIS A 955 45.47 33.91 -3.00
C HIS A 955 46.96 33.48 -3.06
N THR A 956 47.21 32.27 -3.58
CA THR A 956 48.33 32.01 -4.52
C THR A 956 47.99 30.86 -5.50
N THR A 957 48.65 30.86 -6.67
CA THR A 957 48.45 29.92 -7.80
C THR A 957 49.82 29.42 -8.29
N ILE A 958 49.91 28.21 -8.87
CA ILE A 958 50.96 27.81 -9.84
C ILE A 958 50.49 26.58 -10.67
N MET A 959 51.06 26.37 -11.87
CA MET A 959 50.66 25.35 -12.85
C MET A 959 51.85 24.50 -13.36
N SER A 960 51.59 23.24 -13.72
CA SER A 960 52.25 22.47 -14.81
C SER A 960 51.46 21.17 -15.04
N MET A 961 50.93 20.83 -16.23
CA MET A 961 51.61 20.42 -17.49
C MET A 961 52.44 19.13 -17.38
N VAL A 962 52.46 18.17 -18.32
CA VAL A 962 51.65 17.86 -19.54
C VAL A 962 52.04 16.44 -20.03
N GLN A 963 51.15 15.65 -20.67
CA GLN A 963 51.43 14.81 -21.88
C GLN A 963 50.21 13.98 -22.34
N GLN A 964 50.24 13.46 -23.57
CA GLN A 964 49.13 12.74 -24.23
C GLN A 964 49.58 11.49 -25.02
N GLY A 965 48.74 10.45 -25.01
CA GLY A 965 48.64 9.43 -26.08
C GLY A 965 49.57 8.21 -25.99
N PRO A 966 49.39 7.19 -26.87
CA PRO A 966 48.39 7.06 -27.94
C PRO A 966 47.36 5.91 -27.75
N ARG A 967 46.34 5.84 -28.61
CA ARG A 967 45.41 4.69 -28.71
C ARG A 967 46.06 3.47 -29.40
N ARG A 968 45.69 2.26 -28.98
CA ARG A 968 45.68 1.04 -29.83
C ARG A 968 44.42 0.19 -29.54
N THR A 969 44.19 -0.84 -30.36
CA THR A 969 42.86 -1.38 -30.70
C THR A 969 42.77 -2.91 -30.60
N LEU A 970 41.52 -3.41 -30.45
CA LEU A 970 41.06 -4.79 -30.71
C LEU A 970 41.57 -5.90 -29.77
N GLY A 971 40.65 -6.80 -29.39
CA GLY A 971 40.94 -8.01 -28.58
C GLY A 971 39.65 -8.71 -28.16
N ILE A 972 39.29 -9.81 -28.82
CA ILE A 972 38.03 -10.54 -28.64
C ILE A 972 38.28 -11.95 -28.05
N ARG A 973 37.30 -12.45 -27.26
CA ARG A 973 37.04 -13.85 -26.83
C ARG A 973 37.83 -14.47 -25.65
N ARG A 974 37.01 -15.10 -24.77
CA ARG A 974 37.21 -16.42 -24.09
C ARG A 974 38.26 -16.49 -22.96
N SER A 975 38.15 -17.39 -21.97
CA SER A 975 37.06 -18.34 -21.58
C SER A 975 37.19 -18.75 -20.10
N MET A 976 36.18 -19.45 -19.57
CA MET A 976 36.24 -20.10 -18.25
C MET A 976 37.37 -21.13 -18.15
N ASN A 977 38.06 -21.15 -17.00
CA ASN A 977 38.62 -22.31 -16.24
C ASN A 977 39.88 -21.88 -15.47
N GLY A 978 39.70 -21.42 -14.22
CA GLY A 978 40.84 -20.97 -13.37
C GLY A 978 40.73 -21.32 -11.88
N TRP A 979 39.71 -22.07 -11.45
CA TRP A 979 39.48 -22.39 -10.03
C TRP A 979 40.12 -23.70 -9.57
N GLN A 980 40.34 -24.67 -10.46
CA GLN A 980 40.87 -25.98 -10.07
C GLN A 980 42.37 -25.97 -9.71
N ASP A 981 43.16 -25.02 -10.22
CA ASP A 981 44.59 -24.89 -9.88
C ASP A 981 44.85 -24.18 -8.54
N ARG A 982 43.87 -23.46 -7.98
CA ARG A 982 44.04 -22.78 -6.68
C ARG A 982 43.95 -23.73 -5.49
N MET A 983 43.16 -24.80 -5.61
CA MET A 983 43.00 -25.87 -4.61
C MET A 983 44.21 -26.81 -4.44
N LYS A 984 45.31 -26.60 -5.18
CA LYS A 984 46.51 -27.48 -5.15
C LYS A 984 47.76 -26.84 -4.52
N ARG A 985 47.64 -25.71 -3.79
CA ARG A 985 48.80 -24.99 -3.24
C ARG A 985 48.79 -24.70 -1.74
N GLU A 986 47.74 -25.06 -1.00
CA GLU A 986 47.61 -24.75 0.44
C GLU A 986 47.69 -25.99 1.36
N SER A 987 48.22 -27.11 0.84
CA SER A 987 48.57 -28.31 1.62
C SER A 987 50.08 -28.60 1.48
N GLY A 988 50.92 -27.76 2.09
CA GLY A 988 52.34 -27.66 1.70
C GLY A 988 53.40 -27.32 2.76
N GLY A 989 53.04 -27.15 4.04
CA GLY A 989 53.99 -27.00 5.15
C GLY A 989 54.69 -25.63 5.29
N GLY A 990 54.85 -25.17 6.54
CA GLY A 990 55.42 -23.88 6.93
C GLY A 990 54.91 -23.43 8.29
#